data_AF-A0A316RXL0-F1
#
_entry.id   AF-A0A316RXL0-F1
#
_cell.length_a   1.000
_cell.length_b   1.000
_cell.length_c   1.000
_cell.angle_alpha   90.00
_cell.angle_beta   90.00
_cell.angle_gamma   90.00
#
_symmetry.space_group_name_H-M   'P 1'
#
loop_
_entity.id
_entity.type
_entity.pdbx_description
1 polymer ?
#
loop_
_entity_poly.entity_id
_entity_poly.type
_entity_poly.pdbx_seq_one_letter_code
_entity_poly.pdbx_strand_id
1 'polypeptide(L)'
;MKRTLTACLLLAGLTLSLLLAFPTPASARETRTLLKNGDFSASEKYWNFWTQDPASGKSKLVKGGGKDGSAGMKITNSQAVASSLGQFANCRQGKTYIMSCDVRTENVTGGTGFCLGLATYDSQGTNLGEQVSSSVFGTTDWQTVTFIFTITNNPAQVNVGARLWFSTGTAYVDNITLKEIIEMPSVSSTYDLTLSETANRHTVNALGCEWDPKLLLPVNRNHGVTDEDLDFIKGRMQALGIQAVRMMVTPDWFEKQNDNDDPFTANPDGFDMDNDEMNCLFAYLKVCEELGVRVTLTWWGAPAGHWLAHPNIGDWIGAPNDAEEMAENISYLLQYIRKTLGYNCVKELIIQNEPSYSFHVEGGAVDLDLYVACYKAMYKRLNDMGMGDIVLVGADDAQNFGWFCSAVEALRDVCGKFNSHNYAWSYNHPFLDVVSQEFVSVRTALAGDTPFFLGEFGDGSGIGAYYAASTETYGRGLYIASVVVNSFKAGAAGASYWPLHDVYYYQGSVEPGTGAGDNGGLMGMGLIGYKKDGAWSFRPSYYAYGLLCNYIPFGSQLYNITGDTDHVVDTIAAKTPDGRWSVIAVNRSGAEQTLNISTGEAVGTVLNRYLFTESALPTDGTMIAASGRVAPADGVYSFTVPANSFVVLSSIGMSEQDMTVETATETDPATEPPVSATEPETADSVSDTATEATSGGCKSSFAGAAVIPALLTTVGAGVAAGKRKKARDNA
;
A
#
# COMPACT_ATOMS: atom_id res chain seq x y z
N MET A 1 -71.01 10.12 -30.83
CA MET A 1 -70.73 11.47 -31.37
C MET A 1 -69.25 11.76 -31.23
N LYS A 2 -68.63 12.08 -32.37
CA LYS A 2 -67.38 12.85 -32.62
C LYS A 2 -66.46 13.23 -31.44
N ARG A 3 -65.16 12.89 -31.63
CA ARG A 3 -63.91 13.70 -31.49
C ARG A 3 -63.62 14.26 -30.07
N THR A 4 -62.42 14.19 -29.48
CA THR A 4 -61.07 14.50 -30.01
C THR A 4 -60.02 14.19 -28.91
N LEU A 5 -58.77 13.98 -29.33
CA LEU A 5 -57.50 14.02 -28.56
C LEU A 5 -57.11 12.81 -27.69
N THR A 6 -56.57 11.83 -28.39
CA THR A 6 -55.45 10.98 -27.98
C THR A 6 -54.15 11.80 -28.06
N ALA A 7 -53.38 11.90 -26.96
CA ALA A 7 -51.91 12.05 -26.90
C ALA A 7 -51.48 12.68 -25.56
N CYS A 8 -51.15 11.85 -24.58
CA CYS A 8 -50.04 12.01 -23.62
C CYS A 8 -50.16 10.92 -22.54
N LEU A 9 -49.03 10.29 -22.20
CA LEU A 9 -48.84 9.24 -21.18
C LEU A 9 -49.38 7.85 -21.53
N LEU A 10 -48.57 7.07 -22.25
CA LEU A 10 -48.34 5.63 -22.01
C LEU A 10 -47.40 5.10 -23.10
N LEU A 11 -46.09 5.26 -22.90
CA LEU A 11 -45.04 4.49 -23.56
C LEU A 11 -43.76 4.60 -22.70
N ALA A 12 -43.81 3.93 -21.55
CA ALA A 12 -42.66 3.58 -20.75
C ALA A 12 -42.80 2.08 -20.45
N GLY A 13 -42.42 1.26 -21.42
CA GLY A 13 -42.50 -0.18 -21.34
C GLY A 13 -41.93 -0.79 -22.62
N LEU A 14 -40.81 -1.49 -22.47
CA LEU A 14 -39.98 -2.14 -23.49
C LEU A 14 -39.07 -1.24 -24.33
N THR A 15 -37.88 -0.98 -23.79
CA THR A 15 -36.64 -1.32 -24.52
C THR A 15 -35.72 -2.04 -23.54
N LEU A 16 -35.77 -3.37 -23.58
CA LEU A 16 -34.77 -4.23 -22.97
C LEU A 16 -33.48 -4.00 -23.75
N SER A 17 -32.65 -3.08 -23.25
CA SER A 17 -31.31 -2.83 -23.78
C SER A 17 -30.52 -4.12 -23.67
N LEU A 18 -29.98 -4.60 -24.80
CA LEU A 18 -28.82 -5.48 -24.79
C LEU A 18 -27.76 -4.79 -23.92
N LEU A 19 -27.58 -5.26 -22.68
CA LEU A 19 -26.32 -5.08 -21.98
C LEU A 19 -25.29 -5.87 -22.81
N LEU A 20 -24.57 -5.14 -23.66
CA LEU A 20 -23.19 -5.51 -23.94
C LEU A 20 -22.51 -5.60 -22.57
N ALA A 21 -22.05 -6.80 -22.23
CA ALA A 21 -21.22 -7.03 -21.07
C ALA A 21 -19.99 -6.13 -21.19
N PHE A 22 -19.97 -5.03 -20.44
CA PHE A 22 -18.75 -4.30 -20.22
C PHE A 22 -17.83 -5.21 -19.39
N PRO A 23 -16.61 -5.51 -19.86
CA PRO A 23 -15.63 -6.15 -19.00
C PRO A 23 -15.42 -5.28 -17.76
N THR A 24 -15.32 -5.93 -16.61
CA THR A 24 -14.98 -5.29 -15.33
C THR A 24 -13.70 -4.47 -15.50
N PRO A 25 -13.64 -3.23 -15.00
CA PRO A 25 -12.59 -2.27 -15.36
C PRO A 25 -11.16 -2.68 -14.97
N ALA A 26 -10.97 -3.77 -14.22
CA ALA A 26 -9.70 -4.30 -13.66
C ALA A 26 -8.63 -4.71 -14.70
N SER A 27 -8.94 -4.64 -15.98
CA SER A 27 -8.08 -5.15 -17.02
C SER A 27 -7.51 -4.00 -17.85
N ALA A 28 -6.73 -3.05 -17.32
CA ALA A 28 -5.97 -2.15 -18.19
C ALA A 28 -4.76 -1.43 -17.52
N ARG A 29 -3.71 -1.04 -18.28
CA ARG A 29 -2.41 -0.42 -17.88
C ARG A 29 -2.18 0.94 -18.55
N GLU A 30 -1.46 1.90 -17.97
CA GLU A 30 -1.27 3.24 -18.56
C GLU A 30 0.13 3.57 -19.11
N THR A 31 0.18 4.46 -20.10
CA THR A 31 1.42 5.01 -20.70
C THR A 31 1.97 6.23 -19.96
N ARG A 32 3.14 6.76 -20.38
CA ARG A 32 3.63 8.08 -19.90
C ARG A 32 2.61 9.17 -20.20
N THR A 33 2.63 10.25 -19.43
CA THR A 33 1.64 11.30 -19.64
C THR A 33 1.73 11.92 -21.04
N LEU A 34 0.58 12.09 -21.68
CA LEU A 34 0.39 12.74 -22.96
C LEU A 34 0.35 14.27 -22.82
N LEU A 35 0.24 14.79 -21.60
CA LEU A 35 0.21 16.23 -21.35
C LEU A 35 1.61 16.78 -21.14
N LYS A 36 1.82 17.99 -21.64
CA LYS A 36 3.05 18.76 -21.43
C LYS A 36 2.86 19.73 -20.26
N ASN A 37 3.84 19.78 -19.36
CA ASN A 37 3.89 20.73 -18.24
C ASN A 37 2.62 20.68 -17.37
N GLY A 38 2.23 19.48 -16.95
CA GLY A 38 1.08 19.25 -16.07
C GLY A 38 1.35 19.54 -14.59
N ASP A 39 2.61 19.46 -14.20
CA ASP A 39 3.18 19.84 -12.90
C ASP A 39 3.48 21.34 -12.82
N PHE A 40 3.22 22.11 -13.89
CA PHE A 40 3.29 23.55 -13.87
C PHE A 40 4.68 24.13 -13.52
N SER A 41 5.74 23.33 -13.65
CA SER A 41 7.11 23.69 -13.25
C SER A 41 7.91 24.42 -14.35
N ALA A 42 7.49 24.33 -15.62
CA ALA A 42 8.21 24.96 -16.73
C ALA A 42 8.09 26.49 -16.72
N SER A 43 9.12 27.18 -17.24
CA SER A 43 9.14 28.65 -17.31
C SER A 43 7.95 29.26 -18.07
N GLU A 44 7.52 30.48 -17.71
CA GLU A 44 6.36 31.23 -18.26
C GLU A 44 6.22 31.24 -19.81
N LYS A 45 7.32 31.07 -20.55
CA LYS A 45 7.30 30.97 -22.03
C LYS A 45 6.74 29.66 -22.62
N TYR A 46 6.65 28.59 -21.82
CA TYR A 46 6.15 27.27 -22.22
C TYR A 46 4.67 27.05 -21.87
N TRP A 47 3.97 28.09 -21.49
CA TRP A 47 2.57 28.02 -21.03
C TRP A 47 1.57 28.14 -22.16
N ASN A 48 2.04 28.42 -23.38
CA ASN A 48 1.26 28.31 -24.60
C ASN A 48 0.79 26.88 -24.91
N PHE A 49 1.26 25.87 -24.17
CA PHE A 49 0.72 24.52 -24.23
C PHE A 49 -0.70 24.39 -23.62
N TRP A 50 -1.12 25.36 -22.80
CA TRP A 50 -2.43 25.35 -22.15
C TRP A 50 -3.37 26.38 -22.80
N THR A 51 -4.52 25.92 -23.29
CA THR A 51 -5.63 26.76 -23.72
C THR A 51 -6.48 27.18 -22.52
N GLN A 52 -6.80 28.47 -22.44
CA GLN A 52 -7.68 29.02 -21.42
C GLN A 52 -8.92 29.59 -22.10
N ASP A 53 -10.11 29.15 -21.67
CA ASP A 53 -11.38 29.70 -22.14
C ASP A 53 -12.19 30.25 -20.96
N PRO A 54 -11.91 31.49 -20.52
CA PRO A 54 -12.68 32.13 -19.48
C PRO A 54 -13.93 32.80 -20.09
N ALA A 55 -15.11 32.20 -19.93
CA ALA A 55 -16.37 32.87 -20.28
C ALA A 55 -16.63 34.13 -19.41
N SER A 56 -15.86 34.31 -18.31
CA SER A 56 -15.71 35.55 -17.50
C SER A 56 -14.82 35.37 -16.24
N GLY A 57 -14.28 34.17 -15.99
CA GLY A 57 -13.31 33.90 -14.91
C GLY A 57 -11.89 34.35 -15.23
N LYS A 58 -10.97 34.25 -14.25
CA LYS A 58 -9.53 34.41 -14.48
C LYS A 58 -8.83 33.11 -14.10
N SER A 59 -8.24 32.42 -15.08
CA SER A 59 -7.18 31.46 -14.81
C SER A 59 -5.83 32.19 -14.79
N LYS A 60 -5.02 31.93 -13.77
CA LYS A 60 -3.68 32.51 -13.67
C LYS A 60 -2.73 31.54 -12.96
N LEU A 61 -1.49 31.54 -13.42
CA LEU A 61 -0.41 30.91 -12.68
C LEU A 61 -0.21 31.65 -11.35
N VAL A 62 -0.07 30.90 -10.27
CA VAL A 62 0.21 31.43 -8.94
C VAL A 62 1.46 30.74 -8.42
N LYS A 63 2.52 31.52 -8.20
CA LYS A 63 3.71 31.05 -7.46
C LYS A 63 3.29 30.73 -6.02
N GLY A 64 3.66 29.57 -5.49
CA GLY A 64 3.12 29.10 -4.20
C GLY A 64 1.67 28.60 -4.29
N GLY A 65 1.16 28.40 -5.50
CA GLY A 65 -0.23 28.00 -5.76
C GLY A 65 -0.41 26.53 -6.11
N GLY A 66 0.70 25.78 -6.28
CA GLY A 66 0.71 24.32 -6.42
C GLY A 66 0.56 23.62 -5.08
N LYS A 67 0.34 22.31 -5.12
CA LYS A 67 0.09 21.47 -3.93
C LYS A 67 1.27 21.43 -2.98
N ASP A 68 2.48 21.48 -3.54
CA ASP A 68 3.76 21.45 -2.86
C ASP A 68 4.39 22.85 -2.68
N GLY A 69 3.64 23.92 -2.92
CA GLY A 69 4.16 25.29 -2.88
C GLY A 69 4.90 25.70 -4.16
N SER A 70 4.93 24.86 -5.20
CA SER A 70 5.37 25.24 -6.54
C SER A 70 4.37 26.18 -7.23
N ALA A 71 4.59 26.46 -8.51
CA ALA A 71 3.65 27.24 -9.28
C ALA A 71 2.45 26.35 -9.66
N GLY A 72 1.22 26.79 -9.37
CA GLY A 72 0.00 26.05 -9.71
C GLY A 72 -1.01 26.93 -10.43
N MET A 73 -1.98 26.32 -11.10
CA MET A 73 -3.01 27.08 -11.82
C MET A 73 -4.18 27.41 -10.90
N LYS A 74 -4.49 28.70 -10.74
CA LYS A 74 -5.69 29.17 -10.05
C LYS A 74 -6.77 29.53 -11.06
N ILE A 75 -7.96 28.94 -10.94
CA ILE A 75 -9.16 29.26 -11.71
C ILE A 75 -10.18 29.90 -10.76
N THR A 76 -10.61 31.13 -11.02
CA THR A 76 -11.60 31.84 -10.19
C THR A 76 -12.78 32.34 -11.01
N ASN A 77 -13.98 32.05 -10.51
CA ASN A 77 -15.26 32.52 -11.03
C ASN A 77 -16.03 33.32 -9.95
N SER A 78 -16.22 34.62 -10.19
CA SER A 78 -17.04 35.47 -9.31
C SER A 78 -18.56 35.34 -9.56
N GLN A 79 -18.95 34.69 -10.66
CA GLN A 79 -20.32 34.39 -11.04
C GLN A 79 -20.40 32.95 -11.54
N ALA A 80 -21.59 32.36 -11.60
CA ALA A 80 -21.78 30.98 -12.05
C ALA A 80 -21.56 30.85 -13.56
N VAL A 81 -20.30 30.67 -13.97
CA VAL A 81 -19.85 30.68 -15.38
C VAL A 81 -18.93 29.51 -15.67
N ALA A 82 -18.69 29.23 -16.95
CA ALA A 82 -17.83 28.15 -17.40
C ALA A 82 -16.40 28.67 -17.63
N SER A 83 -15.43 28.13 -16.89
CA SER A 83 -14.00 28.40 -17.07
C SER A 83 -13.23 27.09 -17.19
N SER A 84 -12.25 27.04 -18.07
CA SER A 84 -11.42 25.84 -18.27
C SER A 84 -9.94 26.17 -18.47
N LEU A 85 -9.11 25.19 -18.10
CA LEU A 85 -7.70 25.07 -18.43
C LEU A 85 -7.53 23.74 -19.15
N GLY A 86 -7.24 23.76 -20.44
CA GLY A 86 -7.18 22.56 -21.27
C GLY A 86 -5.92 22.46 -22.12
N GLN A 87 -5.63 21.26 -22.62
CA GLN A 87 -4.61 21.00 -23.63
C GLN A 87 -5.19 20.05 -24.68
N PHE A 88 -4.83 20.26 -25.94
CA PHE A 88 -5.16 19.29 -26.98
C PHE A 88 -4.21 18.10 -26.89
N ALA A 89 -4.78 16.92 -26.65
CA ALA A 89 -4.05 15.67 -26.53
C ALA A 89 -4.33 14.75 -27.71
N ASN A 90 -3.36 13.90 -28.04
CA ASN A 90 -3.48 12.92 -29.13
C ASN A 90 -4.28 11.68 -28.68
N CYS A 91 -5.53 11.89 -28.27
CA CYS A 91 -6.44 10.80 -27.91
C CYS A 91 -7.10 10.24 -29.18
N ARG A 92 -7.14 8.90 -29.28
CA ARG A 92 -7.61 8.16 -30.46
C ARG A 92 -8.95 7.47 -30.19
N GLN A 93 -9.77 7.36 -31.23
CA GLN A 93 -11.02 6.58 -31.18
C GLN A 93 -10.78 5.15 -30.69
N GLY A 94 -11.68 4.66 -29.84
CA GLY A 94 -11.67 3.31 -29.28
C GLY A 94 -10.64 3.11 -28.17
N LYS A 95 -9.84 4.13 -27.83
CA LYS A 95 -8.89 4.09 -26.72
C LYS A 95 -9.48 4.69 -25.46
N THR A 96 -9.10 4.11 -24.33
CA THR A 96 -9.47 4.58 -22.99
C THR A 96 -8.30 5.35 -22.40
N TYR A 97 -8.58 6.37 -21.59
CA TYR A 97 -7.57 7.21 -20.96
C TYR A 97 -7.95 7.50 -19.52
N ILE A 98 -6.95 7.64 -18.65
CA ILE A 98 -7.13 8.27 -17.35
C ILE A 98 -6.62 9.71 -17.45
N MET A 99 -7.32 10.63 -16.82
CA MET A 99 -6.80 11.94 -16.48
C MET A 99 -6.87 12.11 -14.97
N SER A 100 -5.81 12.61 -14.36
CA SER A 100 -5.80 12.97 -12.94
C SER A 100 -5.29 14.39 -12.74
N CYS A 101 -5.69 15.03 -11.65
CA CYS A 101 -5.03 16.25 -11.16
C CYS A 101 -5.18 16.35 -9.65
N ASP A 102 -4.30 17.11 -9.03
CA ASP A 102 -4.52 17.62 -7.69
C ASP A 102 -5.36 18.91 -7.74
N VAL A 103 -6.33 19.03 -6.84
CA VAL A 103 -7.17 20.23 -6.73
C VAL A 103 -7.43 20.62 -5.28
N ARG A 104 -7.39 21.92 -5.01
CA ARG A 104 -7.94 22.55 -3.80
C ARG A 104 -9.03 23.52 -4.19
N THR A 105 -10.17 23.52 -3.50
CA THR A 105 -11.28 24.44 -3.81
C THR A 105 -11.57 25.43 -2.69
N GLU A 106 -12.03 26.63 -3.03
CA GLU A 106 -12.54 27.63 -2.10
C GLU A 106 -13.94 28.07 -2.55
N ASN A 107 -14.94 27.84 -1.69
CA ASN A 107 -16.33 28.29 -1.87
C ASN A 107 -16.93 27.90 -3.23
N VAL A 108 -16.59 26.74 -3.77
CA VAL A 108 -17.10 26.30 -5.06
C VAL A 108 -18.57 25.91 -4.96
N THR A 109 -19.46 26.66 -5.61
CA THR A 109 -20.91 26.42 -5.54
C THR A 109 -21.62 26.69 -6.86
N GLY A 110 -22.78 26.03 -7.05
CA GLY A 110 -23.59 26.10 -8.27
C GLY A 110 -23.01 25.27 -9.42
N GLY A 111 -23.80 25.05 -10.47
CA GLY A 111 -23.36 24.34 -11.67
C GLY A 111 -22.83 22.93 -11.41
N THR A 112 -21.72 22.59 -12.07
CA THR A 112 -21.06 21.27 -12.01
C THR A 112 -19.81 21.29 -11.11
N GLY A 113 -19.49 22.39 -10.44
CA GLY A 113 -18.35 22.50 -9.54
C GLY A 113 -17.01 22.47 -10.28
N PHE A 114 -15.95 22.12 -9.55
CA PHE A 114 -14.68 21.78 -10.18
C PHE A 114 -14.74 20.35 -10.72
N CYS A 115 -14.25 20.12 -11.93
CA CYS A 115 -14.11 18.79 -12.49
C CYS A 115 -12.96 18.72 -13.51
N LEU A 116 -12.48 17.52 -13.77
CA LEU A 116 -11.73 17.21 -14.99
C LEU A 116 -12.72 17.01 -16.12
N GLY A 117 -12.36 17.39 -17.35
CA GLY A 117 -13.26 17.19 -18.48
C GLY A 117 -12.57 17.09 -19.83
N LEU A 118 -13.30 16.49 -20.77
CA LEU A 118 -12.89 16.32 -22.16
C LEU A 118 -13.93 16.92 -23.10
N ALA A 119 -13.47 17.48 -24.22
CA ALA A 119 -14.30 17.93 -25.33
C ALA A 119 -13.68 17.42 -26.63
N THR A 120 -14.53 16.87 -27.50
CA THR A 120 -14.12 16.28 -28.78
C THR A 120 -14.61 17.13 -29.93
N TYR A 121 -13.81 17.28 -30.99
CA TYR A 121 -14.14 18.14 -32.12
C TYR A 121 -13.86 17.46 -33.47
N ASP A 122 -14.66 17.78 -34.48
CA ASP A 122 -14.40 17.38 -35.86
C ASP A 122 -13.35 18.28 -36.55
N SER A 123 -13.04 17.98 -37.82
CA SER A 123 -12.06 18.74 -38.61
C SER A 123 -12.44 20.21 -38.88
N GLN A 124 -13.71 20.58 -38.66
CA GLN A 124 -14.24 21.93 -38.83
C GLN A 124 -14.33 22.69 -37.49
N GLY A 125 -13.95 22.05 -36.37
CA GLY A 125 -14.05 22.62 -35.03
C GLY A 125 -15.43 22.49 -34.40
N THR A 126 -16.33 21.68 -34.95
CA THR A 126 -17.65 21.41 -34.34
C THR A 126 -17.48 20.49 -33.15
N ASN A 127 -18.06 20.86 -32.00
CA ASN A 127 -18.05 20.02 -30.80
C ASN A 127 -18.92 18.76 -31.05
N LEU A 128 -18.32 17.59 -30.87
CA LEU A 128 -18.92 16.26 -31.07
C LEU A 128 -19.41 15.64 -29.76
N GLY A 129 -19.08 16.22 -28.62
CA GLY A 129 -19.45 15.72 -27.31
C GLY A 129 -18.46 16.12 -26.22
N GLU A 130 -18.98 16.21 -25.00
CA GLU A 130 -18.23 16.52 -23.79
C GLU A 130 -18.53 15.50 -22.69
N GLN A 131 -17.54 15.25 -21.85
CA GLN A 131 -17.68 14.44 -20.64
C GLN A 131 -16.88 15.08 -19.52
N VAL A 132 -17.30 14.86 -18.27
CA VAL A 132 -16.65 15.39 -17.08
C VAL A 132 -16.55 14.33 -15.98
N SER A 133 -15.58 14.49 -15.09
CA SER A 133 -15.42 13.70 -13.88
C SER A 133 -16.51 13.98 -12.86
N SER A 134 -16.45 13.26 -11.73
CA SER A 134 -17.11 13.70 -10.51
C SER A 134 -16.66 15.11 -10.11
N SER A 135 -17.57 15.82 -9.46
CA SER A 135 -17.43 17.22 -9.12
C SER A 135 -16.89 17.42 -7.71
N VAL A 136 -16.01 18.40 -7.54
CA VAL A 136 -15.59 18.92 -6.23
C VAL A 136 -16.31 20.24 -5.96
N PHE A 137 -16.95 20.33 -4.78
CA PHE A 137 -17.69 21.49 -4.32
C PHE A 137 -17.20 21.96 -2.95
N GLY A 138 -17.59 23.18 -2.58
CA GLY A 138 -17.29 23.78 -1.30
C GLY A 138 -15.84 24.25 -1.19
N THR A 139 -15.40 24.42 0.05
CA THR A 139 -14.00 24.67 0.39
C THR A 139 -13.40 23.36 0.83
N THR A 140 -12.38 22.91 0.11
CA THR A 140 -11.70 21.64 0.35
C THR A 140 -10.21 21.88 0.38
N ASP A 141 -9.47 21.05 1.13
CA ASP A 141 -8.02 21.00 0.98
C ASP A 141 -7.63 20.23 -0.31
N TRP A 142 -6.35 20.19 -0.64
CA TRP A 142 -5.83 19.47 -1.78
C TRP A 142 -6.26 17.99 -1.77
N GLN A 143 -6.87 17.57 -2.87
CA GLN A 143 -7.27 16.19 -3.13
C GLN A 143 -7.00 15.83 -4.58
N THR A 144 -6.82 14.55 -4.88
CA THR A 144 -6.65 14.09 -6.25
C THR A 144 -8.00 13.75 -6.87
N VAL A 145 -8.29 14.33 -8.04
CA VAL A 145 -9.45 14.00 -8.86
C VAL A 145 -8.99 13.14 -10.03
N THR A 146 -9.71 12.05 -10.29
CA THR A 146 -9.42 11.10 -11.36
C THR A 146 -10.62 10.95 -12.29
N PHE A 147 -10.35 10.87 -13.59
CA PHE A 147 -11.34 10.79 -14.64
C PHE A 147 -10.93 9.76 -15.70
N ILE A 148 -11.67 8.65 -15.79
CA ILE A 148 -11.48 7.61 -16.80
C ILE A 148 -12.51 7.81 -17.91
N PHE A 149 -12.07 7.84 -19.16
CA PHE A 149 -12.96 8.00 -20.32
C PHE A 149 -12.48 7.26 -21.56
N THR A 150 -13.43 6.87 -22.42
CA THR A 150 -13.15 6.27 -23.74
C THR A 150 -13.57 7.23 -24.84
N ILE A 151 -12.72 7.39 -25.86
CA ILE A 151 -13.06 8.19 -27.05
C ILE A 151 -13.94 7.34 -27.97
N THR A 152 -15.25 7.59 -27.96
CA THR A 152 -16.24 6.78 -28.71
C THR A 152 -16.45 7.29 -30.14
N ASN A 153 -16.31 8.59 -30.36
CA ASN A 153 -16.36 9.22 -31.69
C ASN A 153 -15.00 9.19 -32.39
N ASN A 154 -14.92 9.66 -33.63
CA ASN A 154 -13.67 9.80 -34.38
C ASN A 154 -13.26 11.28 -34.46
N PRO A 155 -12.73 11.86 -33.37
CA PRO A 155 -12.44 13.28 -33.33
C PRO A 155 -11.19 13.61 -34.12
N ALA A 156 -11.18 14.78 -34.76
CA ALA A 156 -9.95 15.37 -35.28
C ALA A 156 -9.11 15.98 -34.16
N GLN A 157 -9.75 16.41 -33.06
CA GLN A 157 -9.10 17.04 -31.91
C GLN A 157 -9.79 16.66 -30.60
N VAL A 158 -9.02 16.45 -29.53
CA VAL A 158 -9.52 16.20 -28.18
C VAL A 158 -8.89 17.20 -27.22
N ASN A 159 -9.71 18.06 -26.62
CA ASN A 159 -9.29 18.97 -25.56
C ASN A 159 -9.58 18.33 -24.21
N VAL A 160 -8.58 18.25 -23.34
CA VAL A 160 -8.73 17.70 -21.99
C VAL A 160 -8.18 18.68 -20.97
N GLY A 161 -8.73 18.69 -19.76
CA GLY A 161 -8.13 19.44 -18.67
C GLY A 161 -9.08 19.73 -17.51
N ALA A 162 -8.70 20.71 -16.69
CA ALA A 162 -9.43 21.11 -15.51
C ALA A 162 -10.50 22.17 -15.84
N ARG A 163 -11.64 22.10 -15.15
CA ARG A 163 -12.80 22.97 -15.36
C ARG A 163 -13.37 23.45 -14.03
N LEU A 164 -13.80 24.70 -14.00
CA LEU A 164 -14.70 25.24 -12.98
C LEU A 164 -15.99 25.64 -13.70
N TRP A 165 -16.99 24.75 -13.68
CA TRP A 165 -17.97 24.67 -14.76
C TRP A 165 -19.37 25.11 -14.33
N PHE A 166 -19.83 26.25 -14.87
CA PHE A 166 -21.06 26.95 -14.48
C PHE A 166 -21.14 27.23 -12.97
N SER A 167 -19.99 27.43 -12.33
CA SER A 167 -19.86 27.54 -10.88
C SER A 167 -19.20 28.84 -10.48
N THR A 168 -19.50 29.27 -9.26
CA THR A 168 -18.73 30.30 -8.54
C THR A 168 -17.62 29.63 -7.72
N GLY A 169 -16.65 30.41 -7.26
CA GLY A 169 -15.60 29.97 -6.34
C GLY A 169 -14.21 29.98 -6.98
N THR A 170 -13.26 29.34 -6.30
CA THR A 170 -11.89 29.20 -6.77
C THR A 170 -11.46 27.74 -6.73
N ALA A 171 -10.70 27.31 -7.74
CA ALA A 171 -9.96 26.06 -7.73
C ALA A 171 -8.47 26.35 -7.97
N TYR A 172 -7.60 25.73 -7.18
CA TYR A 172 -6.17 25.63 -7.44
C TYR A 172 -5.91 24.23 -7.98
N VAL A 173 -5.17 24.13 -9.06
CA VAL A 173 -4.95 22.88 -9.81
C VAL A 173 -3.47 22.67 -9.96
N ASP A 174 -3.04 21.43 -9.75
CA ASP A 174 -1.67 20.98 -9.90
C ASP A 174 -1.58 19.55 -10.44
N ASN A 175 -0.39 19.12 -10.87
CA ASN A 175 -0.06 17.75 -11.28
C ASN A 175 -1.08 17.11 -12.24
N ILE A 176 -1.50 17.82 -13.27
CA ILE A 176 -2.46 17.27 -14.23
C ILE A 176 -1.80 16.29 -15.19
N THR A 177 -2.24 15.03 -15.19
CA THR A 177 -1.73 13.99 -16.09
C THR A 177 -2.86 13.43 -16.94
N LEU A 178 -2.56 13.06 -18.18
CA LEU A 178 -3.41 12.23 -19.04
C LEU A 178 -2.58 11.04 -19.53
N LYS A 179 -3.08 9.81 -19.44
CA LYS A 179 -2.36 8.61 -19.91
C LYS A 179 -3.31 7.67 -20.66
N GLU A 180 -2.85 7.05 -21.75
CA GLU A 180 -3.63 6.01 -22.46
C GLU A 180 -3.66 4.75 -21.62
N ILE A 181 -4.86 4.18 -21.49
CA ILE A 181 -5.16 2.90 -20.86
C ILE A 181 -5.13 1.77 -21.92
N ILE A 182 -4.31 0.75 -21.68
CA ILE A 182 -4.04 -0.47 -22.46
C ILE A 182 -4.75 -1.64 -21.78
N GLU A 183 -5.76 -2.26 -22.39
CA GLU A 183 -6.48 -3.36 -21.72
C GLU A 183 -5.59 -4.57 -21.36
N MET A 184 -5.72 -5.09 -20.14
CA MET A 184 -5.08 -6.31 -19.67
C MET A 184 -5.68 -7.47 -20.47
N PRO A 185 -4.84 -8.25 -21.16
CA PRO A 185 -5.26 -9.35 -21.98
C PRO A 185 -6.17 -10.31 -21.21
N SER A 186 -7.30 -10.63 -21.83
CA SER A 186 -8.09 -11.82 -21.53
C SER A 186 -7.67 -13.01 -22.39
N VAL A 187 -6.63 -12.85 -23.20
CA VAL A 187 -6.06 -13.85 -24.11
C VAL A 187 -4.57 -13.98 -23.86
N SER A 188 -4.04 -15.15 -24.17
CA SER A 188 -2.61 -15.40 -24.07
C SER A 188 -1.83 -14.63 -25.11
N SER A 189 -0.76 -13.97 -24.67
CA SER A 189 0.18 -13.23 -25.53
C SER A 189 1.61 -13.67 -25.23
N THR A 190 2.52 -13.36 -26.16
CA THR A 190 3.96 -13.53 -25.98
C THR A 190 4.60 -12.16 -26.03
N TYR A 191 5.50 -11.86 -25.09
CA TYR A 191 6.18 -10.58 -25.00
C TYR A 191 7.70 -10.78 -25.09
N ASP A 192 8.33 -10.00 -25.96
CA ASP A 192 9.78 -9.94 -26.09
C ASP A 192 10.30 -8.77 -25.24
N LEU A 193 11.02 -9.14 -24.18
CA LEU A 193 11.54 -8.24 -23.17
C LEU A 193 13.05 -8.34 -23.08
N THR A 194 13.68 -7.36 -22.44
CA THR A 194 15.12 -7.21 -22.32
C THR A 194 15.47 -6.66 -20.95
N LEU A 195 16.41 -7.31 -20.28
CA LEU A 195 17.02 -6.85 -19.05
C LEU A 195 17.79 -5.55 -19.31
N SER A 196 17.55 -4.53 -18.48
CA SER A 196 18.32 -3.28 -18.57
C SER A 196 19.81 -3.50 -18.33
N GLU A 197 20.64 -2.76 -19.04
CA GLU A 197 22.11 -2.83 -18.90
C GLU A 197 22.61 -2.28 -17.56
N THR A 198 21.87 -1.34 -16.97
CA THR A 198 22.23 -0.65 -15.73
C THR A 198 21.25 -0.98 -14.61
N ALA A 199 21.80 -1.25 -13.42
CA ALA A 199 20.98 -1.37 -12.22
C ALA A 199 20.31 -0.04 -11.88
N ASN A 200 19.20 -0.12 -11.15
CA ASN A 200 18.57 1.01 -10.49
C ASN A 200 19.56 1.65 -9.50
N ARG A 201 19.34 2.95 -9.21
CA ARG A 201 20.27 3.78 -8.42
C ARG A 201 20.62 3.17 -7.06
N HIS A 202 19.64 2.59 -6.37
CA HIS A 202 19.80 2.05 -5.03
C HIS A 202 19.73 0.52 -5.05
N THR A 203 20.60 -0.10 -4.26
CA THR A 203 20.46 -1.52 -3.90
C THR A 203 19.35 -1.69 -2.87
N VAL A 204 18.85 -2.92 -2.76
CA VAL A 204 17.82 -3.29 -1.79
C VAL A 204 18.34 -3.06 -0.38
N ASN A 205 17.68 -2.17 0.36
CA ASN A 205 17.91 -1.88 1.77
C ASN A 205 17.19 -2.86 2.68
N ALA A 206 15.97 -3.27 2.32
CA ALA A 206 15.23 -4.37 2.97
C ALA A 206 13.90 -4.63 2.26
N LEU A 207 13.43 -5.87 2.36
CA LEU A 207 12.00 -6.17 2.46
C LEU A 207 11.71 -6.56 3.91
N GLY A 208 10.73 -5.91 4.52
CA GLY A 208 10.48 -6.00 5.96
C GLY A 208 9.01 -5.96 6.34
N CYS A 209 8.75 -5.85 7.63
CA CYS A 209 7.41 -5.76 8.15
C CYS A 209 7.37 -4.95 9.44
N GLU A 210 6.20 -4.41 9.78
CA GLU A 210 5.97 -4.00 11.16
C GLU A 210 5.93 -5.23 12.06
N TRP A 211 6.61 -5.13 13.21
CA TRP A 211 6.59 -6.15 14.25
C TRP A 211 6.57 -5.54 15.65
N ASP A 212 5.42 -4.98 16.01
CA ASP A 212 5.25 -4.29 17.30
C ASP A 212 5.37 -5.23 18.52
N PRO A 213 6.13 -4.82 19.56
CA PRO A 213 6.39 -5.63 20.75
C PRO A 213 5.18 -5.71 21.69
N LYS A 214 4.20 -6.54 21.29
CA LYS A 214 2.95 -6.75 22.03
C LYS A 214 2.69 -8.20 22.43
N LEU A 215 3.30 -9.18 21.75
CA LEU A 215 2.94 -10.60 21.86
C LEU A 215 3.12 -11.17 23.27
N LEU A 216 4.13 -10.71 24.03
CA LEU A 216 4.40 -11.23 25.36
C LEU A 216 3.70 -10.47 26.49
N LEU A 217 2.97 -9.40 26.17
CA LEU A 217 2.23 -8.61 27.14
C LEU A 217 1.04 -9.39 27.74
N PRO A 218 0.58 -9.04 28.96
CA PRO A 218 -0.51 -9.74 29.64
C PRO A 218 -1.76 -9.96 28.78
N VAL A 219 -2.11 -9.01 27.91
CA VAL A 219 -3.26 -9.16 26.99
C VAL A 219 -3.14 -10.40 26.11
N ASN A 220 -2.00 -10.65 25.48
CA ASN A 220 -1.82 -11.82 24.61
C ASN A 220 -1.59 -13.10 25.43
N ARG A 221 -0.93 -13.01 26.59
CA ARG A 221 -0.78 -14.14 27.53
C ARG A 221 -2.14 -14.67 28.00
N ASN A 222 -3.08 -13.77 28.30
CA ASN A 222 -4.45 -14.12 28.66
C ASN A 222 -5.21 -14.80 27.52
N HIS A 223 -4.78 -14.56 26.27
CA HIS A 223 -5.27 -15.23 25.07
C HIS A 223 -4.46 -16.50 24.71
N GLY A 224 -3.66 -17.02 25.64
CA GLY A 224 -2.98 -18.32 25.50
C GLY A 224 -1.62 -18.28 24.79
N VAL A 225 -1.03 -17.09 24.65
CA VAL A 225 0.33 -16.94 24.11
C VAL A 225 1.39 -17.33 25.13
N THR A 226 2.38 -18.12 24.70
CA THR A 226 3.54 -18.57 25.49
C THR A 226 4.86 -18.10 24.88
N ASP A 227 5.99 -18.35 25.56
CA ASP A 227 7.31 -18.01 25.00
C ASP A 227 7.63 -18.84 23.75
N GLU A 228 7.09 -20.06 23.66
CA GLU A 228 7.19 -20.92 22.49
C GLU A 228 6.56 -20.29 21.24
N ASP A 229 5.56 -19.41 21.41
CA ASP A 229 4.97 -18.68 20.30
C ASP A 229 5.94 -17.62 19.74
N LEU A 230 6.78 -16.99 20.57
CA LEU A 230 7.83 -16.10 20.08
C LEU A 230 8.90 -16.89 19.30
N ASP A 231 9.30 -18.07 19.80
CA ASP A 231 10.22 -18.96 19.09
C ASP A 231 9.62 -19.46 17.76
N PHE A 232 8.31 -19.73 17.73
CA PHE A 232 7.60 -20.04 16.50
C PHE A 232 7.66 -18.88 15.50
N ILE A 233 7.34 -17.65 15.92
CA ILE A 233 7.40 -16.46 15.07
C ILE A 233 8.84 -16.23 14.57
N LYS A 234 9.86 -16.39 15.42
CA LYS A 234 11.28 -16.36 15.02
C LYS A 234 11.57 -17.37 13.90
N GLY A 235 11.10 -18.61 14.02
CA GLY A 235 11.25 -19.62 12.98
C GLY A 235 10.52 -19.26 11.68
N ARG A 236 9.38 -18.54 11.76
CA ARG A 236 8.68 -18.02 10.57
C ARG A 236 9.39 -16.84 9.93
N MET A 237 10.00 -15.95 10.70
CA MET A 237 10.84 -14.86 10.17
C MET A 237 12.01 -15.41 9.35
N GLN A 238 12.67 -16.47 9.83
CA GLN A 238 13.72 -17.17 9.06
C GLN A 238 13.18 -17.78 7.78
N ALA A 239 12.04 -18.48 7.83
CA ALA A 239 11.44 -19.12 6.65
C ALA A 239 11.02 -18.09 5.59
N LEU A 240 10.46 -16.96 6.02
CA LEU A 240 10.11 -15.84 5.14
C LEU A 240 11.34 -15.11 4.59
N GLY A 241 12.49 -15.19 5.26
CA GLY A 241 13.67 -14.41 4.90
C GLY A 241 13.51 -12.92 5.21
N ILE A 242 12.80 -12.57 6.30
CA ILE A 242 12.61 -11.17 6.72
C ILE A 242 13.97 -10.50 6.92
N GLN A 243 14.17 -9.32 6.32
CA GLN A 243 15.47 -8.66 6.27
C GLN A 243 15.56 -7.50 7.26
N ALA A 244 14.43 -6.83 7.48
CA ALA A 244 14.28 -5.79 8.47
C ALA A 244 12.88 -5.83 9.10
N VAL A 245 12.77 -5.26 10.29
CA VAL A 245 11.49 -5.02 10.96
C VAL A 245 11.43 -3.59 11.47
N ARG A 246 10.23 -3.04 11.48
CA ARG A 246 9.91 -1.77 12.13
C ARG A 246 9.20 -2.08 13.46
N MET A 247 9.58 -1.37 14.53
CA MET A 247 9.07 -1.63 15.87
C MET A 247 8.67 -0.34 16.58
N MET A 248 7.43 -0.28 17.03
CA MET A 248 6.93 0.75 17.94
C MET A 248 7.63 0.77 19.30
N VAL A 249 7.92 1.97 19.79
CA VAL A 249 8.19 2.27 21.21
C VAL A 249 7.61 3.64 21.57
N THR A 250 7.14 3.82 22.80
CA THR A 250 6.69 5.12 23.33
C THR A 250 7.41 5.46 24.64
N PRO A 251 7.58 6.76 24.98
CA PRO A 251 8.38 7.17 26.13
C PRO A 251 7.82 6.67 27.48
N ASP A 252 6.51 6.53 27.59
CA ASP A 252 5.83 6.09 28.82
C ASP A 252 6.17 4.64 29.23
N TRP A 253 6.71 3.84 28.30
CA TRP A 253 7.14 2.47 28.60
C TRP A 253 8.37 2.44 29.50
N PHE A 254 9.24 3.46 29.44
CA PHE A 254 10.52 3.46 30.15
C PHE A 254 10.84 4.75 30.88
N GLU A 255 10.10 5.84 30.67
CA GLU A 255 10.28 7.12 31.36
C GLU A 255 8.93 7.75 31.71
N LYS A 256 8.28 7.21 32.74
CA LYS A 256 6.89 7.55 33.11
C LYS A 256 6.72 8.99 33.61
N GLN A 257 7.80 9.60 34.11
CA GLN A 257 7.87 10.97 34.61
C GLN A 257 9.22 11.55 34.18
N ASN A 258 9.29 12.87 34.06
CA ASN A 258 10.54 13.56 33.73
C ASN A 258 11.64 13.14 34.72
N ASP A 259 12.76 12.63 34.22
CA ASP A 259 13.84 12.12 35.04
C ASP A 259 14.58 13.25 35.78
N ASN A 260 14.76 14.40 35.11
CA ASN A 260 15.26 15.67 35.63
C ASN A 260 15.05 16.86 34.64
N ASP A 261 15.41 18.09 35.01
CA ASP A 261 15.19 19.29 34.16
C ASP A 261 16.37 19.63 33.19
N ASP A 262 17.39 18.78 33.08
CA ASP A 262 18.55 18.95 32.19
C ASP A 262 18.52 17.93 31.02
N PRO A 263 18.06 18.33 29.81
CA PRO A 263 17.86 17.43 28.66
C PRO A 263 19.16 16.90 28.04
N PHE A 264 20.30 17.23 28.62
CA PHE A 264 21.62 16.78 28.19
C PHE A 264 22.20 15.69 29.11
N THR A 265 21.58 15.43 30.27
CA THR A 265 22.13 14.53 31.29
C THR A 265 21.05 13.66 31.95
N ALA A 266 20.86 12.45 31.40
CA ALA A 266 19.92 11.48 31.95
C ALA A 266 20.31 11.05 33.38
N ASN A 267 19.32 11.06 34.27
CA ASN A 267 19.31 10.46 35.58
C ASN A 267 18.74 9.02 35.50
N PRO A 268 19.59 7.97 35.62
CA PRO A 268 19.14 6.58 35.45
C PRO A 268 17.99 6.14 36.36
N ASP A 269 17.83 6.77 37.53
CA ASP A 269 16.75 6.46 38.49
C ASP A 269 15.36 6.87 37.97
N GLY A 270 15.29 7.73 36.95
CA GLY A 270 14.04 8.12 36.27
C GLY A 270 13.54 7.10 35.25
N PHE A 271 14.37 6.10 34.90
CA PHE A 271 14.08 5.15 33.84
C PHE A 271 13.73 3.75 34.37
N ASP A 272 12.60 3.21 33.95
CA ASP A 272 12.12 1.87 34.29
C ASP A 272 12.34 0.90 33.12
N MET A 273 13.48 0.20 33.15
CA MET A 273 13.89 -0.73 32.09
C MET A 273 13.51 -2.20 32.38
N ASP A 274 12.83 -2.47 33.49
CA ASP A 274 12.42 -3.82 33.90
C ASP A 274 10.92 -3.87 34.21
N ASN A 275 10.13 -3.85 33.13
CA ASN A 275 8.68 -3.98 33.13
C ASN A 275 8.20 -4.80 31.93
N ASP A 276 6.90 -5.08 31.84
CA ASP A 276 6.33 -5.96 30.81
C ASP A 276 6.59 -5.44 29.38
N GLU A 277 6.42 -4.14 29.14
CA GLU A 277 6.65 -3.49 27.85
C GLU A 277 8.12 -3.58 27.42
N MET A 278 9.03 -3.20 28.31
CA MET A 278 10.46 -3.20 28.00
C MET A 278 11.03 -4.62 27.88
N ASN A 279 10.58 -5.55 28.72
CA ASN A 279 10.96 -6.96 28.62
C ASN A 279 10.43 -7.58 27.30
N CYS A 280 9.24 -7.19 26.84
CA CYS A 280 8.72 -7.62 25.54
C CYS A 280 9.55 -7.05 24.38
N LEU A 281 9.89 -5.75 24.40
CA LEU A 281 10.76 -5.13 23.40
C LEU A 281 12.14 -5.83 23.36
N PHE A 282 12.77 -6.06 24.51
CA PHE A 282 14.08 -6.69 24.56
C PHE A 282 14.08 -8.15 24.10
N ALA A 283 13.00 -8.89 24.33
CA ALA A 283 12.84 -10.24 23.78
C ALA A 283 12.77 -10.21 22.24
N TYR A 284 12.09 -9.23 21.66
CA TYR A 284 12.03 -9.05 20.21
C TYR A 284 13.38 -8.62 19.62
N LEU A 285 14.07 -7.66 20.26
CA LEU A 285 15.40 -7.23 19.83
C LEU A 285 16.42 -8.37 19.88
N LYS A 286 16.30 -9.26 20.88
CA LYS A 286 17.10 -10.49 20.96
C LYS A 286 16.89 -11.39 19.75
N VAL A 287 15.65 -11.61 19.34
CA VAL A 287 15.33 -12.39 18.12
C VAL A 287 15.99 -11.73 16.91
N CYS A 288 15.88 -10.41 16.76
CA CYS A 288 16.50 -9.69 15.64
C CYS A 288 18.03 -9.80 15.64
N GLU A 289 18.67 -9.69 16.81
CA GLU A 289 20.12 -9.86 16.95
C GLU A 289 20.55 -11.28 16.54
N GLU A 290 19.85 -12.31 17.04
CA GLU A 290 20.16 -13.72 16.75
C GLU A 290 19.97 -14.08 15.27
N LEU A 291 19.00 -13.44 14.60
CA LEU A 291 18.73 -13.67 13.18
C LEU A 291 19.51 -12.75 12.24
N GLY A 292 20.17 -11.71 12.76
CA GLY A 292 20.78 -10.66 11.94
C GLY A 292 19.75 -9.78 11.21
N VAL A 293 18.50 -9.74 11.71
CA VAL A 293 17.44 -8.89 11.17
C VAL A 293 17.67 -7.46 11.64
N ARG A 294 17.62 -6.51 10.70
CA ARG A 294 17.80 -5.08 10.99
C ARG A 294 16.55 -4.51 11.64
N VAL A 295 16.70 -3.65 12.64
CA VAL A 295 15.58 -3.00 13.33
C VAL A 295 15.58 -1.51 12.98
N THR A 296 14.43 -1.05 12.50
CA THR A 296 14.03 0.35 12.49
C THR A 296 13.20 0.59 13.74
N LEU A 297 13.78 1.25 14.73
CA LEU A 297 13.06 1.60 15.95
C LEU A 297 12.25 2.87 15.67
N THR A 298 10.95 2.83 15.92
CA THR A 298 10.04 3.95 15.70
C THR A 298 9.60 4.48 17.04
N TRP A 299 10.14 5.64 17.44
CA TRP A 299 9.59 6.38 18.57
C TRP A 299 8.24 6.93 18.14
N TRP A 300 7.15 6.26 18.52
CA TRP A 300 5.85 6.40 17.87
C TRP A 300 5.25 7.80 18.01
N GLY A 301 5.62 8.50 19.10
CA GLY A 301 5.10 9.80 19.50
C GLY A 301 5.03 9.90 21.04
N ALA A 302 4.61 11.05 21.55
CA ALA A 302 4.34 11.25 22.98
C ALA A 302 2.85 10.95 23.28
N PRO A 303 2.53 9.97 24.15
CA PRO A 303 1.14 9.65 24.48
C PRO A 303 0.40 10.81 25.15
N ALA A 304 -0.90 10.92 24.91
CA ALA A 304 -1.74 11.94 25.52
C ALA A 304 -1.70 11.88 27.06
N GLY A 305 -1.42 13.02 27.69
CA GLY A 305 -1.30 13.14 29.14
C GLY A 305 0.07 12.75 29.69
N HIS A 306 1.01 12.30 28.86
CA HIS A 306 2.40 12.12 29.23
C HIS A 306 3.09 13.47 29.46
N TRP A 307 4.11 13.52 30.33
CA TRP A 307 4.82 14.76 30.66
C TRP A 307 5.55 15.37 29.46
N LEU A 308 6.03 14.52 28.54
CA LEU A 308 6.69 14.91 27.29
C LEU A 308 5.68 15.25 26.18
N ALA A 309 4.37 15.09 26.39
CA ALA A 309 3.37 15.46 25.38
C ALA A 309 2.92 16.91 25.52
N HIS A 310 2.48 17.53 24.42
CA HIS A 310 1.73 18.77 24.50
C HIS A 310 0.41 18.56 25.27
N PRO A 311 -0.06 19.57 26.04
CA PRO A 311 -1.35 19.47 26.71
C PRO A 311 -2.51 19.50 25.69
N ASN A 312 -3.63 18.87 26.06
CA ASN A 312 -4.89 18.91 25.31
C ASN A 312 -4.78 18.41 23.85
N ILE A 313 -3.91 17.44 23.58
CA ILE A 313 -3.93 16.74 22.28
C ILE A 313 -5.23 15.93 22.16
N GLY A 314 -5.90 16.04 21.02
CA GLY A 314 -7.21 15.42 20.76
C GLY A 314 -7.14 13.96 20.30
N ASP A 315 -5.94 13.43 20.10
CA ASP A 315 -5.64 12.04 19.73
C ASP A 315 -4.91 11.34 20.88
N TRP A 316 -4.72 10.03 20.80
CA TRP A 316 -4.04 9.24 21.84
C TRP A 316 -2.52 9.47 21.88
N ILE A 317 -1.95 10.03 20.81
CA ILE A 317 -0.54 10.34 20.69
C ILE A 317 -0.32 11.66 19.93
N GLY A 318 0.78 12.36 20.22
CA GLY A 318 1.11 13.64 19.63
C GLY A 318 2.61 13.91 19.58
N ALA A 319 2.97 15.14 19.22
CA ALA A 319 4.35 15.60 19.19
C ALA A 319 4.94 15.68 20.61
N PRO A 320 6.28 15.50 20.77
CA PRO A 320 6.95 15.86 22.01
C PRO A 320 6.83 17.37 22.25
N ASN A 321 6.71 17.81 23.50
CA ASN A 321 6.68 19.23 23.85
C ASN A 321 8.08 19.87 23.96
N ASP A 322 9.13 19.04 23.97
CA ASP A 322 10.53 19.46 23.97
C ASP A 322 11.37 18.48 23.12
N ALA A 323 12.11 19.03 22.16
CA ALA A 323 12.91 18.25 21.22
C ALA A 323 14.20 17.70 21.84
N GLU A 324 14.81 18.39 22.81
CA GLU A 324 16.04 17.95 23.47
C GLU A 324 15.72 16.88 24.53
N GLU A 325 14.62 17.03 25.29
CA GLU A 325 14.13 15.99 26.22
C GLU A 325 13.73 14.71 25.46
N MET A 326 13.08 14.85 24.29
CA MET A 326 12.82 13.69 23.43
C MET A 326 14.14 13.03 22.98
N ALA A 327 15.17 13.81 22.66
CA ALA A 327 16.46 13.27 22.26
C ALA A 327 17.17 12.57 23.44
N GLU A 328 17.08 13.08 24.67
CA GLU A 328 17.50 12.40 25.91
C GLU A 328 16.82 11.05 26.08
N ASN A 329 15.48 11.05 26.10
CA ASN A 329 14.65 9.86 26.25
C ASN A 329 15.08 8.74 25.28
N ILE A 330 15.12 9.06 23.98
CA ILE A 330 15.54 8.09 22.96
C ILE A 330 17.00 7.65 23.15
N SER A 331 17.90 8.58 23.49
CA SER A 331 19.32 8.28 23.69
C SER A 331 19.58 7.33 24.84
N TYR A 332 18.83 7.46 25.93
CA TYR A 332 18.95 6.56 27.07
C TYR A 332 18.59 5.13 26.66
N LEU A 333 17.45 4.95 25.98
CA LEU A 333 17.04 3.65 25.45
C LEU A 333 18.09 3.04 24.50
N LEU A 334 18.56 3.81 23.51
CA LEU A 334 19.55 3.34 22.55
C LEU A 334 20.87 2.95 23.22
N GLN A 335 21.32 3.72 24.21
CA GLN A 335 22.52 3.39 24.99
C GLN A 335 22.30 2.13 25.83
N TYR A 336 21.13 1.94 26.44
CA TYR A 336 20.82 0.73 27.18
C TYR A 336 20.85 -0.51 26.27
N ILE A 337 20.21 -0.43 25.10
CA ILE A 337 20.22 -1.50 24.09
C ILE A 337 21.66 -1.86 23.70
N ARG A 338 22.51 -0.87 23.39
CA ARG A 338 23.85 -1.13 22.88
C ARG A 338 24.89 -1.44 23.96
N LYS A 339 24.85 -0.75 25.11
CA LYS A 339 25.88 -0.85 26.17
C LYS A 339 25.52 -1.87 27.25
N THR A 340 24.24 -2.01 27.58
CA THR A 340 23.78 -2.95 28.62
C THR A 340 23.39 -4.29 28.03
N LEU A 341 22.56 -4.32 26.99
CA LEU A 341 22.13 -5.57 26.35
C LEU A 341 23.13 -6.10 25.31
N GLY A 342 23.97 -5.22 24.76
CA GLY A 342 24.97 -5.58 23.75
C GLY A 342 24.39 -5.80 22.35
N TYR A 343 23.15 -5.41 22.11
CA TYR A 343 22.49 -5.60 20.81
C TYR A 343 22.88 -4.51 19.81
N ASN A 344 23.10 -4.92 18.57
CA ASN A 344 23.50 -4.07 17.45
C ASN A 344 22.46 -4.07 16.33
N CYS A 345 21.39 -4.86 16.43
CA CYS A 345 20.33 -5.00 15.44
C CYS A 345 19.59 -3.69 15.13
N VAL A 346 19.52 -2.73 16.06
CA VAL A 346 18.98 -1.38 15.80
C VAL A 346 19.92 -0.61 14.88
N LYS A 347 19.46 -0.39 13.65
CA LYS A 347 20.21 0.30 12.57
C LYS A 347 19.59 1.61 12.15
N GLU A 348 18.30 1.78 12.41
CA GLU A 348 17.52 2.90 11.89
C GLU A 348 16.59 3.42 12.98
N LEU A 349 16.30 4.73 12.94
CA LEU A 349 15.42 5.41 13.88
C LEU A 349 14.44 6.31 13.12
N ILE A 350 13.15 6.15 13.41
CA ILE A 350 12.08 7.05 13.00
C ILE A 350 11.63 7.83 14.22
N ILE A 351 11.51 9.15 14.08
CA ILE A 351 10.87 10.02 15.06
C ILE A 351 9.45 10.28 14.58
N GLN A 352 8.51 9.71 15.32
CA GLN A 352 7.06 9.72 15.16
C GLN A 352 6.53 9.01 13.90
N ASN A 353 5.56 8.13 14.12
CA ASN A 353 4.81 7.45 13.07
C ASN A 353 3.77 8.39 12.46
N GLU A 354 3.70 8.45 11.12
CA GLU A 354 2.68 9.22 10.38
C GLU A 354 2.53 10.68 10.84
N PRO A 355 3.63 11.44 10.96
CA PRO A 355 3.60 12.76 11.58
C PRO A 355 2.75 13.77 10.80
N SER A 356 2.56 13.56 9.50
CA SER A 356 1.64 14.36 8.67
C SER A 356 0.17 14.32 9.14
N TYR A 357 -0.19 13.30 9.92
CA TYR A 357 -1.51 13.14 10.52
C TYR A 357 -1.47 13.29 12.05
N SER A 358 -0.44 12.76 12.73
CA SER A 358 -0.43 12.58 14.19
C SER A 358 0.48 13.53 14.98
N PHE A 359 1.35 14.34 14.32
CA PHE A 359 2.34 15.20 14.99
C PHE A 359 1.71 16.48 15.53
N HIS A 360 0.67 16.33 16.35
CA HIS A 360 -0.12 17.42 16.89
C HIS A 360 0.58 18.11 18.05
N VAL A 361 0.59 19.44 18.03
CA VAL A 361 0.89 20.30 19.17
C VAL A 361 -0.41 20.78 19.85
N GLU A 362 -0.29 21.61 20.89
CA GLU A 362 -1.46 22.19 21.56
C GLU A 362 -2.42 22.87 20.55
N GLY A 363 -3.70 22.50 20.59
CA GLY A 363 -4.70 22.99 19.64
C GLY A 363 -4.85 22.15 18.36
N GLY A 364 -4.09 21.06 18.21
CA GLY A 364 -4.28 20.04 17.16
C GLY A 364 -3.63 20.36 15.81
N ALA A 365 -2.86 21.45 15.70
CA ALA A 365 -2.07 21.72 14.51
C ALA A 365 -0.88 20.76 14.40
N VAL A 366 -0.51 20.38 13.18
CA VAL A 366 0.73 19.63 12.93
C VAL A 366 1.88 20.65 12.78
N ASP A 367 2.99 20.44 13.49
CA ASP A 367 4.13 21.38 13.51
C ASP A 367 5.38 20.79 12.85
N LEU A 368 5.66 21.27 11.62
CA LEU A 368 6.84 20.86 10.86
C LEU A 368 8.16 21.40 11.45
N ASP A 369 8.16 22.61 12.01
CA ASP A 369 9.39 23.22 12.53
C ASP A 369 9.88 22.46 13.76
N LEU A 370 8.96 22.09 14.65
CA LEU A 370 9.24 21.22 15.78
C LEU A 370 9.66 19.81 15.33
N TYR A 371 8.99 19.23 14.33
CA TYR A 371 9.41 17.95 13.74
C TYR A 371 10.87 18.01 13.26
N VAL A 372 11.23 19.06 12.52
CA VAL A 372 12.61 19.27 12.05
C VAL A 372 13.59 19.47 13.22
N ALA A 373 13.17 20.19 14.27
CA ALA A 373 13.98 20.38 15.47
C ALA A 373 14.29 19.04 16.16
N CYS A 374 13.30 18.14 16.28
CA CYS A 374 13.48 16.80 16.87
C CYS A 374 14.54 15.98 16.12
N TYR A 375 14.49 15.94 14.79
CA TYR A 375 15.52 15.23 14.00
C TYR A 375 16.91 15.84 14.16
N LYS A 376 17.02 17.17 14.22
CA LYS A 376 18.31 17.85 14.39
C LYS A 376 18.90 17.63 15.78
N ALA A 377 18.08 17.69 16.83
CA ALA A 377 18.50 17.37 18.19
C ALA A 377 19.00 15.92 18.27
N MET A 378 18.22 14.97 17.75
CA MET A 378 18.59 13.56 17.72
C MET A 378 19.86 13.30 16.90
N TYR A 379 20.01 13.91 15.73
CA TYR A 379 21.21 13.78 14.92
C TYR A 379 22.46 14.24 15.66
N LYS A 380 22.39 15.41 16.30
CA LYS A 380 23.49 15.92 17.12
C LYS A 380 23.82 14.95 18.25
N ARG A 381 22.81 14.48 18.98
CA ARG A 381 22.96 13.59 20.13
C ARG A 381 23.56 12.23 19.74
N LEU A 382 23.09 11.60 18.65
CA LEU A 382 23.66 10.37 18.09
C LEU A 382 25.16 10.52 17.81
N ASN A 383 25.56 11.63 17.19
CA ASN A 383 26.97 11.90 16.89
C ASN A 383 27.79 12.12 18.16
N ASP A 384 27.29 12.92 19.10
CA ASP A 384 27.98 13.21 20.37
C ASP A 384 28.21 11.95 21.21
N MET A 385 27.28 10.99 21.19
CA MET A 385 27.42 9.73 21.92
C MET A 385 28.11 8.60 21.14
N GLY A 386 28.61 8.89 19.93
CA GLY A 386 29.33 7.91 19.10
C GLY A 386 28.43 6.82 18.49
N MET A 387 27.15 7.12 18.27
CA MET A 387 26.13 6.23 17.68
C MET A 387 25.62 6.75 16.33
N GLY A 388 26.43 7.55 15.63
CA GLY A 388 26.11 8.08 14.30
C GLY A 388 26.01 7.01 13.18
N ASP A 389 26.22 5.73 13.49
CA ASP A 389 25.91 4.60 12.60
C ASP A 389 24.41 4.30 12.50
N ILE A 390 23.59 4.81 13.43
CA ILE A 390 22.14 4.71 13.37
C ILE A 390 21.61 5.76 12.38
N VAL A 391 20.93 5.28 11.34
CA VAL A 391 20.38 6.14 10.29
C VAL A 391 19.03 6.71 10.70
N LEU A 392 18.90 8.03 10.70
CA LEU A 392 17.61 8.70 10.82
C LEU A 392 16.82 8.54 9.51
N VAL A 393 15.57 8.07 9.63
CA VAL A 393 14.63 7.90 8.52
C VAL A 393 13.54 8.97 8.66
N GLY A 394 13.47 9.89 7.71
CA GLY A 394 12.57 11.04 7.78
C GLY A 394 11.31 10.91 6.92
N ALA A 395 10.45 11.93 7.04
CA ALA A 395 9.12 12.06 6.47
C ALA A 395 8.05 11.17 7.12
N ASP A 396 8.14 9.84 6.99
CA ASP A 396 7.18 8.84 7.52
C ASP A 396 5.71 9.20 7.25
N ASP A 397 5.41 9.94 6.16
CA ASP A 397 4.09 10.52 5.92
C ASP A 397 3.02 9.45 5.64
N ALA A 398 1.81 9.71 6.14
CA ALA A 398 0.59 8.99 5.78
C ALA A 398 0.10 9.43 4.38
N GLN A 399 0.87 9.12 3.34
CA GLN A 399 0.60 9.45 1.92
C GLN A 399 0.68 10.95 1.58
N ASN A 400 0.95 11.83 2.55
CA ASN A 400 1.00 13.28 2.36
C ASN A 400 2.28 13.73 1.64
N PHE A 401 2.18 13.91 0.33
CA PHE A 401 3.31 14.34 -0.51
C PHE A 401 3.85 15.74 -0.14
N GLY A 402 3.01 16.68 0.31
CA GLY A 402 3.47 18.01 0.71
C GLY A 402 4.34 17.97 1.97
N TRP A 403 3.98 17.11 2.92
CA TRP A 403 4.81 16.80 4.09
C TRP A 403 6.13 16.16 3.67
N PHE A 404 6.07 15.13 2.82
CA PHE A 404 7.27 14.48 2.29
C PHE A 404 8.22 15.51 1.65
N CYS A 405 7.68 16.43 0.83
CA CYS A 405 8.48 17.48 0.21
C CYS A 405 9.20 18.35 1.23
N SER A 406 8.45 18.85 2.21
CA SER A 406 8.97 19.78 3.21
C SER A 406 9.99 19.09 4.13
N ALA A 407 9.73 17.83 4.51
CA ALA A 407 10.66 17.03 5.32
C ALA A 407 11.96 16.73 4.56
N VAL A 408 11.89 16.34 3.28
CA VAL A 408 13.07 16.09 2.45
C VAL A 408 13.91 17.35 2.28
N GLU A 409 13.29 18.50 2.04
CA GLU A 409 14.00 19.77 1.92
C GLU A 409 14.72 20.15 3.21
N ALA A 410 14.03 20.03 4.36
CA ALA A 410 14.56 20.49 5.65
C ALA A 410 15.56 19.52 6.30
N LEU A 411 15.49 18.22 5.98
CA LEU A 411 16.23 17.15 6.68
C LEU A 411 17.22 16.38 5.81
N ARG A 412 17.46 16.78 4.55
CA ARG A 412 18.40 16.06 3.65
C ARG A 412 19.80 15.87 4.22
N ASP A 413 20.30 16.83 5.00
CA ASP A 413 21.64 16.78 5.59
C ASP A 413 21.70 15.94 6.87
N VAL A 414 20.54 15.48 7.37
CA VAL A 414 20.39 14.78 8.65
C VAL A 414 19.90 13.34 8.45
N CYS A 415 18.93 13.15 7.55
CA CYS A 415 18.33 11.85 7.27
C CYS A 415 19.11 11.09 6.19
N GLY A 416 19.46 9.85 6.49
CA GLY A 416 20.09 8.93 5.52
C GLY A 416 19.07 8.14 4.69
N LYS A 417 17.78 8.29 4.96
CA LYS A 417 16.67 7.65 4.26
C LYS A 417 15.40 8.48 4.41
N PHE A 418 14.51 8.40 3.42
CA PHE A 418 13.15 8.92 3.52
C PHE A 418 12.13 7.83 3.18
N ASN A 419 10.94 7.92 3.76
CA ASN A 419 9.87 6.97 3.48
C ASN A 419 8.49 7.65 3.47
N SER A 420 7.51 6.89 3.00
CA SER A 420 6.09 7.24 3.05
C SER A 420 5.25 5.97 3.16
N HIS A 421 4.05 6.09 3.71
CA HIS A 421 3.11 4.97 3.85
C HIS A 421 2.09 4.96 2.71
N ASN A 422 1.49 3.79 2.44
CA ASN A 422 0.35 3.70 1.53
C ASN A 422 -0.63 2.59 1.87
N TYR A 423 -1.91 2.96 1.97
CA TYR A 423 -3.02 2.05 2.22
C TYR A 423 -4.19 2.25 1.24
N ALA A 424 -4.00 2.96 0.13
CA ALA A 424 -5.13 3.42 -0.71
C ALA A 424 -5.50 2.45 -1.85
N TRP A 425 -4.58 1.56 -2.26
CA TRP A 425 -4.77 0.74 -3.46
C TRP A 425 -5.30 -0.65 -3.13
N SER A 426 -6.03 -1.28 -4.03
CA SER A 426 -6.51 -2.65 -3.87
C SER A 426 -6.02 -3.56 -5.00
N TYR A 427 -6.11 -4.87 -4.81
CA TYR A 427 -5.79 -5.86 -5.85
C TYR A 427 -6.52 -5.59 -7.18
N ASN A 428 -7.81 -5.29 -7.10
CA ASN A 428 -8.67 -5.02 -8.25
C ASN A 428 -8.47 -3.62 -8.85
N HIS A 429 -7.53 -2.83 -8.32
CA HIS A 429 -7.19 -1.56 -8.91
C HIS A 429 -6.67 -1.81 -10.34
N PRO A 430 -7.35 -1.31 -11.37
CA PRO A 430 -7.01 -1.62 -12.76
C PRO A 430 -5.56 -1.25 -13.09
N PHE A 431 -5.14 -0.06 -12.66
CA PHE A 431 -3.82 0.52 -12.94
C PHE A 431 -2.85 0.39 -11.77
N LEU A 432 -2.93 -0.69 -10.99
CA LEU A 432 -2.13 -0.84 -9.76
C LEU A 432 -0.63 -0.62 -10.00
N ASP A 433 -0.10 -1.09 -11.12
CA ASP A 433 1.29 -0.91 -11.52
C ASP A 433 1.64 0.57 -11.73
N VAL A 434 0.76 1.32 -12.40
CA VAL A 434 0.95 2.73 -12.71
C VAL A 434 0.87 3.59 -11.45
N VAL A 435 -0.20 3.43 -10.66
CA VAL A 435 -0.42 4.29 -9.49
C VAL A 435 0.63 4.05 -8.41
N SER A 436 1.11 2.81 -8.29
CA SER A 436 2.23 2.49 -7.38
C SER A 436 3.56 3.05 -7.89
N GLN A 437 3.87 2.89 -9.19
CA GLN A 437 5.09 3.49 -9.77
C GLN A 437 5.07 5.01 -9.70
N GLU A 438 3.94 5.68 -9.93
CA GLU A 438 3.83 7.13 -9.86
C GLU A 438 4.07 7.63 -8.44
N PHE A 439 3.39 7.04 -7.45
CA PHE A 439 3.57 7.39 -6.04
C PHE A 439 5.03 7.29 -5.60
N VAL A 440 5.72 6.22 -6.03
CA VAL A 440 7.12 5.98 -5.67
C VAL A 440 8.07 6.86 -6.48
N SER A 441 7.89 6.98 -7.79
CA SER A 441 8.84 7.69 -8.67
C SER A 441 8.94 9.18 -8.36
N VAL A 442 7.85 9.85 -7.98
CA VAL A 442 7.90 11.27 -7.57
C VAL A 442 8.68 11.45 -6.28
N ARG A 443 8.58 10.49 -5.36
CA ARG A 443 9.30 10.49 -4.07
C ARG A 443 10.76 10.12 -4.22
N THR A 444 11.09 9.14 -5.06
CA THR A 444 12.48 8.78 -5.37
C THR A 444 13.20 9.91 -6.11
N ALA A 445 12.52 10.57 -7.05
CA ALA A 445 13.05 11.74 -7.75
C ALA A 445 13.38 12.88 -6.79
N LEU A 446 12.49 13.15 -5.82
CA LEU A 446 12.71 14.20 -4.83
C LEU A 446 13.79 13.81 -3.81
N ALA A 447 13.79 12.57 -3.31
CA ALA A 447 14.81 12.07 -2.39
C ALA A 447 16.21 12.10 -3.02
N GLY A 448 16.33 11.99 -4.34
CA GLY A 448 17.58 12.19 -5.06
C GLY A 448 18.55 11.02 -4.80
N ASP A 449 19.71 11.31 -4.22
CA ASP A 449 20.71 10.30 -3.87
C ASP A 449 20.44 9.64 -2.49
N THR A 450 19.51 10.19 -1.70
CA THR A 450 19.06 9.57 -0.46
C THR A 450 18.02 8.50 -0.81
N PRO A 451 18.14 7.25 -0.33
CA PRO A 451 17.20 6.18 -0.65
C PRO A 451 15.79 6.50 -0.15
N PHE A 452 14.80 6.25 -1.01
CA PHE A 452 13.39 6.24 -0.66
C PHE A 452 12.92 4.81 -0.34
N PHE A 453 12.04 4.66 0.65
CA PHE A 453 11.50 3.39 1.10
C PHE A 453 9.97 3.46 1.22
N LEU A 454 9.24 2.42 0.83
CA LEU A 454 7.80 2.32 1.13
C LEU A 454 7.66 1.85 2.59
N GLY A 455 7.53 2.83 3.51
CA GLY A 455 7.76 2.70 4.96
C GLY A 455 6.76 1.81 5.69
N GLU A 456 5.52 1.84 5.23
CA GLU A 456 4.47 0.89 5.55
C GLU A 456 3.54 0.79 4.35
N PHE A 457 3.04 -0.42 4.07
CA PHE A 457 1.96 -0.55 3.11
C PHE A 457 1.01 -1.72 3.43
N GLY A 458 -0.23 -1.51 3.00
CA GLY A 458 -1.32 -2.48 2.98
C GLY A 458 -2.30 -2.09 1.89
N ASP A 459 -3.42 -2.80 1.80
CA ASP A 459 -4.41 -2.52 0.75
C ASP A 459 -5.58 -1.65 1.25
N GLY A 460 -6.30 -1.04 0.30
CA GLY A 460 -7.43 -0.15 0.53
C GLY A 460 -8.73 -0.84 0.92
N SER A 461 -8.67 -2.08 1.39
CA SER A 461 -9.83 -2.79 1.94
C SER A 461 -9.93 -2.68 3.46
N GLY A 462 -9.18 -1.74 4.05
CA GLY A 462 -9.15 -1.44 5.48
C GLY A 462 -10.53 -1.15 6.08
N ILE A 463 -10.76 -1.70 7.27
CA ILE A 463 -11.93 -1.46 8.12
C ILE A 463 -11.39 -0.89 9.43
N GLY A 464 -11.23 0.44 9.46
CA GLY A 464 -10.42 1.11 10.48
C GLY A 464 -8.94 0.73 10.38
N ALA A 465 -8.18 0.97 11.45
CA ALA A 465 -6.75 0.68 11.50
C ALA A 465 -6.40 -0.81 11.72
N TYR A 466 -7.39 -1.64 12.07
CA TYR A 466 -7.15 -2.94 12.70
C TYR A 466 -7.46 -4.16 11.82
N TYR A 467 -8.22 -3.99 10.74
CA TYR A 467 -8.63 -5.09 9.86
C TYR A 467 -8.69 -4.64 8.42
N ALA A 468 -8.73 -5.60 7.50
CA ALA A 468 -9.06 -5.37 6.11
C ALA A 468 -9.83 -6.57 5.54
N ALA A 469 -10.76 -6.31 4.63
CA ALA A 469 -11.62 -7.34 4.07
C ALA A 469 -10.86 -8.36 3.19
N SER A 470 -9.66 -8.02 2.73
CA SER A 470 -8.87 -8.86 1.81
C SER A 470 -7.85 -9.78 2.49
N THR A 471 -7.68 -9.74 3.81
CA THR A 471 -6.57 -10.42 4.53
C THR A 471 -6.44 -11.90 4.19
N GLU A 472 -7.57 -12.59 4.06
CA GLU A 472 -7.63 -14.03 3.75
C GLU A 472 -7.66 -14.35 2.24
N THR A 473 -7.63 -13.35 1.37
CA THR A 473 -7.84 -13.54 -0.08
C THR A 473 -6.54 -13.84 -0.82
N TYR A 474 -6.61 -14.70 -1.83
CA TYR A 474 -5.50 -14.96 -2.76
C TYR A 474 -5.03 -13.67 -3.47
N GLY A 475 -5.97 -12.82 -3.89
CA GLY A 475 -5.68 -11.54 -4.55
C GLY A 475 -4.78 -10.61 -3.73
N ARG A 476 -4.82 -10.66 -2.38
CA ARG A 476 -3.91 -9.88 -1.53
C ARG A 476 -2.45 -10.27 -1.71
N GLY A 477 -2.16 -11.56 -1.94
CA GLY A 477 -0.80 -12.02 -2.25
C GLY A 477 -0.27 -11.44 -3.56
N LEU A 478 -1.08 -11.47 -4.62
CA LEU A 478 -0.73 -10.85 -5.91
C LEU A 478 -0.61 -9.33 -5.83
N TYR A 479 -1.47 -8.68 -5.04
CA TYR A 479 -1.38 -7.24 -4.77
C TYR A 479 -0.02 -6.87 -4.16
N ILE A 480 0.38 -7.57 -3.08
CA ILE A 480 1.66 -7.32 -2.41
C ILE A 480 2.82 -7.51 -3.38
N ALA A 481 2.84 -8.61 -4.14
CA ALA A 481 3.89 -8.86 -5.13
C ALA A 481 3.95 -7.78 -6.20
N SER A 482 2.79 -7.36 -6.73
CA SER A 482 2.72 -6.31 -7.74
C SER A 482 3.21 -4.96 -7.20
N VAL A 483 2.79 -4.56 -5.99
CA VAL A 483 3.20 -3.29 -5.38
C VAL A 483 4.71 -3.26 -5.10
N VAL A 484 5.27 -4.34 -4.57
CA VAL A 484 6.72 -4.44 -4.31
C VAL A 484 7.52 -4.36 -5.62
N VAL A 485 7.15 -5.15 -6.63
CA VAL A 485 7.81 -5.14 -7.95
C VAL A 485 7.76 -3.74 -8.58
N ASN A 486 6.60 -3.10 -8.56
CA ASN A 486 6.41 -1.78 -9.15
C ASN A 486 7.09 -0.66 -8.36
N SER A 487 7.18 -0.78 -7.03
CA SER A 487 7.97 0.13 -6.20
C SER A 487 9.46 0.03 -6.53
N PHE A 488 9.98 -1.19 -6.70
CA PHE A 488 11.37 -1.40 -7.12
C PHE A 488 11.64 -0.87 -8.53
N LYS A 489 10.74 -1.10 -9.49
CA LYS A 489 10.85 -0.52 -10.85
C LYS A 489 10.94 1.01 -10.81
N ALA A 490 10.20 1.65 -9.90
CA ALA A 490 10.17 3.10 -9.72
C ALA A 490 11.33 3.65 -8.87
N GLY A 491 12.23 2.79 -8.41
CA GLY A 491 13.48 3.19 -7.76
C GLY A 491 13.46 3.19 -6.22
N ALA A 492 12.43 2.63 -5.58
CA ALA A 492 12.47 2.43 -4.14
C ALA A 492 13.62 1.48 -3.75
N ALA A 493 14.23 1.72 -2.60
CA ALA A 493 15.26 0.85 -2.03
C ALA A 493 14.66 -0.30 -1.20
N GLY A 494 13.35 -0.31 -0.97
CA GLY A 494 12.68 -1.36 -0.19
C GLY A 494 11.25 -1.03 0.16
N ALA A 495 10.61 -1.97 0.86
CA ALA A 495 9.22 -1.86 1.31
C ALA A 495 9.02 -2.63 2.62
N SER A 496 8.15 -2.13 3.50
CA SER A 496 7.77 -2.80 4.75
C SER A 496 6.26 -3.06 4.78
N TYR A 497 5.86 -4.32 4.94
CA TYR A 497 4.46 -4.71 4.99
C TYR A 497 3.87 -4.53 6.40
N TRP A 498 2.65 -3.98 6.47
CA TRP A 498 1.89 -3.89 7.71
C TRP A 498 0.93 -5.08 7.88
N PRO A 499 1.07 -5.92 8.93
CA PRO A 499 2.24 -6.25 9.73
C PRO A 499 2.71 -7.72 9.58
N LEU A 500 3.73 -8.16 10.33
CA LEU A 500 4.25 -9.55 10.29
C LEU A 500 3.19 -10.59 10.68
N HIS A 501 2.54 -10.39 11.83
CA HIS A 501 1.55 -11.30 12.38
C HIS A 501 0.45 -10.53 13.10
N ASP A 502 -0.70 -11.16 13.25
CA ASP A 502 -1.77 -10.61 14.06
C ASP A 502 -1.36 -10.60 15.55
N VAL A 503 -1.80 -9.59 16.30
CA VAL A 503 -1.52 -9.47 17.74
C VAL A 503 -2.54 -8.55 18.43
N TYR A 504 -2.88 -8.82 19.69
CA TYR A 504 -3.69 -7.90 20.47
C TYR A 504 -2.86 -6.73 21.00
N TYR A 505 -3.31 -5.50 20.76
CA TYR A 505 -2.68 -4.28 21.26
C TYR A 505 -3.22 -3.89 22.64
N TYR A 506 -4.49 -4.21 22.91
CA TYR A 506 -5.18 -3.95 24.17
C TYR A 506 -6.33 -4.96 24.37
N GLN A 507 -6.87 -5.00 25.59
CA GLN A 507 -8.06 -5.80 25.88
C GLN A 507 -9.33 -5.03 25.47
N GLY A 508 -9.95 -5.41 24.35
CA GLY A 508 -11.24 -4.85 23.91
C GLY A 508 -12.45 -5.63 24.46
N SER A 509 -13.64 -5.09 24.22
CA SER A 509 -14.91 -5.56 24.80
C SER A 509 -15.72 -6.52 23.91
N VAL A 510 -15.24 -6.85 22.71
CA VAL A 510 -15.99 -7.66 21.72
C VAL A 510 -15.14 -8.74 21.06
N GLU A 511 -15.81 -9.84 20.70
CA GLU A 511 -15.32 -10.83 19.72
C GLU A 511 -15.26 -10.21 18.30
N PRO A 512 -14.20 -10.49 17.51
CA PRO A 512 -14.04 -9.94 16.16
C PRO A 512 -15.23 -10.20 15.23
N GLY A 513 -15.65 -9.19 14.46
CA GLY A 513 -16.45 -9.40 13.23
C GLY A 513 -17.92 -8.95 13.23
N THR A 514 -18.40 -8.17 14.20
CA THR A 514 -19.82 -7.74 14.25
C THR A 514 -20.12 -6.33 13.71
N GLY A 515 -19.13 -5.63 13.15
CA GLY A 515 -19.38 -4.43 12.33
C GLY A 515 -19.79 -3.16 13.08
N ALA A 516 -19.53 -3.06 14.40
CA ALA A 516 -19.74 -1.81 15.14
C ALA A 516 -18.65 -1.54 16.19
N GLY A 517 -17.71 -0.64 15.87
CA GLY A 517 -17.04 0.25 16.82
C GLY A 517 -15.86 -0.25 17.66
N ASP A 518 -15.74 -1.55 17.98
CA ASP A 518 -14.62 -2.10 18.77
C ASP A 518 -14.14 -3.41 18.11
N ASN A 519 -12.85 -3.48 17.81
CA ASN A 519 -12.16 -4.58 17.14
C ASN A 519 -11.72 -5.70 18.10
N GLY A 520 -12.04 -5.58 19.39
CA GLY A 520 -11.56 -6.46 20.45
C GLY A 520 -10.09 -6.23 20.82
N GLY A 521 -9.45 -5.21 20.23
CA GLY A 521 -8.03 -4.89 20.38
C GLY A 521 -7.08 -5.70 19.50
N LEU A 522 -7.57 -6.60 18.65
CA LEU A 522 -6.76 -7.38 17.71
C LEU A 522 -6.38 -6.54 16.48
N MET A 523 -5.09 -6.46 16.20
CA MET A 523 -4.55 -6.06 14.90
C MET A 523 -4.56 -7.29 13.98
N GLY A 524 -5.58 -7.43 13.14
CA GLY A 524 -5.86 -8.62 12.33
C GLY A 524 -5.44 -8.52 10.87
N MET A 525 -4.27 -7.94 10.61
CA MET A 525 -3.78 -7.58 9.27
C MET A 525 -2.56 -8.38 8.80
N GLY A 526 -1.99 -9.20 9.68
CA GLY A 526 -0.68 -9.83 9.55
C GLY A 526 -0.51 -10.76 8.34
N LEU A 527 0.72 -11.13 8.01
CA LEU A 527 0.99 -12.27 7.11
C LEU A 527 0.59 -13.59 7.77
N ILE A 528 0.80 -13.67 9.08
CA ILE A 528 0.45 -14.80 9.94
C ILE A 528 -0.80 -14.42 10.74
N GLY A 529 -1.89 -15.17 10.58
CA GLY A 529 -3.13 -14.94 11.30
C GLY A 529 -3.04 -15.40 12.76
N TYR A 530 -3.79 -14.73 13.64
CA TYR A 530 -3.70 -14.96 15.09
C TYR A 530 -3.98 -16.42 15.48
N LYS A 531 -3.28 -16.89 16.51
CA LYS A 531 -3.43 -18.24 17.06
C LYS A 531 -4.88 -18.53 17.48
N LYS A 532 -5.48 -19.58 16.94
CA LYS A 532 -6.80 -20.10 17.33
C LYS A 532 -6.69 -21.59 17.61
N ASP A 533 -7.31 -22.04 18.69
CA ASP A 533 -7.28 -23.45 19.12
C ASP A 533 -5.87 -24.06 19.17
N GLY A 534 -4.88 -23.25 19.55
CA GLY A 534 -3.48 -23.67 19.66
C GLY A 534 -2.65 -23.54 18.38
N ALA A 535 -3.23 -23.15 17.25
CA ALA A 535 -2.53 -23.08 15.96
C ALA A 535 -2.57 -21.69 15.31
N TRP A 536 -1.42 -21.24 14.80
CA TRP A 536 -1.30 -20.05 13.95
C TRP A 536 -1.72 -20.38 12.51
N SER A 537 -2.27 -19.42 11.77
CA SER A 537 -2.65 -19.60 10.37
C SER A 537 -1.75 -18.80 9.42
N PHE A 538 -1.65 -19.24 8.17
CA PHE A 538 -0.82 -18.59 7.14
C PHE A 538 -1.72 -18.09 6.01
N ARG A 539 -1.62 -16.80 5.69
CA ARG A 539 -2.41 -16.18 4.63
C ARG A 539 -1.72 -16.29 3.27
N PRO A 540 -2.43 -16.18 2.13
CA PRO A 540 -1.79 -16.13 0.81
C PRO A 540 -0.70 -15.06 0.69
N SER A 541 -0.84 -13.93 1.41
CA SER A 541 0.18 -12.89 1.53
C SER A 541 1.50 -13.38 2.14
N TYR A 542 1.47 -14.32 3.09
CA TYR A 542 2.67 -14.93 3.69
C TYR A 542 3.56 -15.56 2.62
N TYR A 543 2.97 -16.40 1.75
CA TYR A 543 3.74 -17.09 0.72
C TYR A 543 4.24 -16.15 -0.37
N ALA A 544 3.42 -15.17 -0.78
CA ALA A 544 3.83 -14.16 -1.76
C ALA A 544 4.99 -13.31 -1.23
N TYR A 545 4.89 -12.81 0.00
CA TYR A 545 5.93 -11.97 0.59
C TYR A 545 7.20 -12.76 0.91
N GLY A 546 7.07 -14.01 1.35
CA GLY A 546 8.21 -14.90 1.58
C GLY A 546 8.99 -15.22 0.29
N LEU A 547 8.32 -15.37 -0.86
CA LEU A 547 9.02 -15.50 -2.15
C LEU A 547 9.82 -14.23 -2.47
N LEU A 548 9.25 -13.04 -2.27
CA LEU A 548 9.96 -11.79 -2.52
C LEU A 548 11.16 -11.62 -1.59
N CYS A 549 10.98 -11.86 -0.29
CA CYS A 549 12.03 -11.70 0.72
C CYS A 549 13.20 -12.67 0.52
N ASN A 550 12.93 -13.95 0.21
CA ASN A 550 13.97 -14.96 -0.03
C ASN A 550 14.74 -14.72 -1.35
N TYR A 551 14.07 -14.20 -2.39
CA TYR A 551 14.66 -14.09 -3.73
C TYR A 551 15.04 -12.67 -4.16
N ILE A 552 14.80 -11.68 -3.32
CA ILE A 552 15.29 -10.30 -3.43
C ILE A 552 15.96 -9.91 -2.10
N PRO A 553 17.10 -10.53 -1.73
CA PRO A 553 17.74 -10.30 -0.43
C PRO A 553 18.39 -8.92 -0.34
N PHE A 554 18.74 -8.53 0.89
CA PHE A 554 19.50 -7.33 1.22
C PHE A 554 20.74 -7.16 0.32
N GLY A 555 21.01 -5.92 -0.09
CA GLY A 555 22.16 -5.56 -0.91
C GLY A 555 22.04 -5.92 -2.39
N SER A 556 20.93 -6.54 -2.81
CA SER A 556 20.74 -6.87 -4.23
C SER A 556 20.67 -5.61 -5.10
N GLN A 557 21.32 -5.66 -6.26
CA GLN A 557 21.13 -4.70 -7.34
C GLN A 557 19.84 -5.03 -8.08
N LEU A 558 19.00 -4.03 -8.32
CA LEU A 558 17.74 -4.20 -9.04
C LEU A 558 17.91 -3.78 -10.50
N TYR A 559 17.33 -4.53 -11.42
CA TYR A 559 17.38 -4.26 -12.85
C TYR A 559 15.97 -4.28 -13.41
N ASN A 560 15.61 -3.21 -14.10
CA ASN A 560 14.34 -3.15 -14.82
C ASN A 560 14.37 -4.10 -16.02
N ILE A 561 13.22 -4.69 -16.32
CA ILE A 561 12.99 -5.47 -17.54
C ILE A 561 12.07 -4.62 -18.42
N THR A 562 12.55 -4.30 -19.62
CA THR A 562 11.93 -3.38 -20.58
C THR A 562 11.65 -4.12 -21.90
N GLY A 563 11.02 -3.50 -22.89
CA GLY A 563 10.69 -4.15 -24.16
C GLY A 563 9.30 -3.76 -24.63
N ASP A 564 8.54 -4.72 -25.13
CA ASP A 564 7.15 -4.56 -25.56
C ASP A 564 6.35 -3.72 -24.57
N THR A 565 5.95 -2.51 -24.98
CA THR A 565 5.38 -1.51 -24.05
C THR A 565 3.96 -1.82 -23.60
N ASP A 566 3.29 -2.76 -24.26
CA ASP A 566 1.94 -3.23 -23.98
C ASP A 566 1.92 -4.51 -23.13
N HIS A 567 3.07 -4.98 -22.64
CA HIS A 567 3.11 -6.11 -21.73
C HIS A 567 2.38 -5.83 -20.40
N VAL A 568 1.77 -6.87 -19.85
CA VAL A 568 0.88 -6.77 -18.68
C VAL A 568 1.37 -7.49 -17.44
N VAL A 569 2.56 -8.06 -17.54
CA VAL A 569 3.21 -8.80 -16.46
C VAL A 569 4.18 -7.86 -15.76
N ASP A 570 4.04 -7.72 -14.46
CA ASP A 570 4.94 -6.90 -13.66
C ASP A 570 6.26 -7.63 -13.42
N THR A 571 7.37 -7.06 -13.90
CA THR A 571 8.67 -7.73 -13.88
C THR A 571 9.79 -6.92 -13.22
N ILE A 572 10.66 -7.59 -12.48
CA ILE A 572 11.93 -7.02 -11.99
C ILE A 572 12.96 -8.13 -11.88
N ALA A 573 14.24 -7.80 -12.08
CA ALA A 573 15.34 -8.71 -11.80
C ALA A 573 16.17 -8.19 -10.62
N ALA A 574 16.71 -9.11 -9.84
CA ALA A 574 17.59 -8.83 -8.72
C ALA A 574 18.89 -9.63 -8.86
N LYS A 575 20.02 -8.96 -8.63
CA LYS A 575 21.34 -9.58 -8.55
C LYS A 575 21.90 -9.41 -7.15
N THR A 576 22.15 -10.50 -6.46
CA THR A 576 22.72 -10.47 -5.11
C THR A 576 24.20 -10.04 -5.14
N PRO A 577 24.78 -9.59 -4.01
CA PRO A 577 26.19 -9.23 -3.93
C PRO A 577 27.17 -10.35 -4.32
N ASP A 578 26.80 -11.61 -4.11
CA ASP A 578 27.56 -12.80 -4.53
C ASP A 578 27.27 -13.25 -5.97
N GLY A 579 26.49 -12.46 -6.72
CA GLY A 579 26.29 -12.64 -8.16
C GLY A 579 25.18 -13.59 -8.56
N ARG A 580 24.32 -14.03 -7.63
CA ARG A 580 23.12 -14.83 -7.93
C ARG A 580 22.03 -13.94 -8.48
N TRP A 581 21.25 -14.50 -9.37
CA TRP A 581 20.17 -13.80 -10.06
C TRP A 581 18.80 -14.35 -9.69
N SER A 582 17.84 -13.44 -9.60
CA SER A 582 16.41 -13.72 -9.57
C SER A 582 15.67 -12.87 -10.60
N VAL A 583 14.64 -13.44 -11.22
CA VAL A 583 13.68 -12.75 -12.10
C VAL A 583 12.28 -12.99 -11.54
N ILE A 584 11.55 -11.92 -11.30
CA ILE A 584 10.26 -11.90 -10.65
C ILE A 584 9.24 -11.43 -11.69
N ALA A 585 8.14 -12.17 -11.87
CA ALA A 585 7.11 -11.89 -12.86
C ALA A 585 5.70 -12.13 -12.28
N VAL A 586 4.90 -11.07 -12.14
CA VAL A 586 3.55 -11.10 -11.56
C VAL A 586 2.51 -10.86 -12.64
N ASN A 587 1.64 -11.84 -12.89
CA ASN A 587 0.58 -11.75 -13.87
C ASN A 587 -0.78 -11.61 -13.18
N ARG A 588 -1.36 -10.41 -13.21
CA ARG A 588 -2.73 -10.14 -12.74
C ARG A 588 -3.79 -10.24 -13.84
N SER A 589 -3.40 -10.61 -15.06
CA SER A 589 -4.33 -10.76 -16.17
C SER A 589 -5.11 -12.09 -16.06
N GLY A 590 -6.25 -12.15 -16.75
CA GLY A 590 -7.12 -13.32 -16.79
C GLY A 590 -6.62 -14.46 -17.69
N ALA A 591 -5.46 -14.30 -18.33
CA ALA A 591 -4.88 -15.28 -19.23
C ALA A 591 -3.39 -15.53 -18.94
N GLU A 592 -2.91 -16.72 -19.28
CA GLU A 592 -1.48 -17.04 -19.25
C GLU A 592 -0.71 -16.16 -20.24
N GLN A 593 0.43 -15.63 -19.82
CA GLN A 593 1.33 -14.83 -20.66
C GLN A 593 2.67 -15.55 -20.81
N THR A 594 3.28 -15.48 -22.00
CA THR A 594 4.63 -15.99 -22.24
C THR A 594 5.62 -14.82 -22.27
N LEU A 595 6.73 -14.93 -21.54
CA LEU A 595 7.78 -13.93 -21.53
C LEU A 595 9.07 -14.50 -22.14
N ASN A 596 9.62 -13.80 -23.13
CA ASN A 596 10.95 -14.02 -23.67
C ASN A 596 11.85 -12.89 -23.17
N ILE A 597 12.66 -13.15 -22.14
CA ILE A 597 13.50 -12.12 -21.52
C ILE A 597 14.94 -12.31 -21.99
N SER A 598 15.39 -11.41 -22.86
CA SER A 598 16.80 -11.33 -23.26
C SER A 598 17.62 -10.76 -22.12
N THR A 599 18.58 -11.55 -21.66
CA THR A 599 19.51 -11.19 -20.57
C THR A 599 20.97 -11.16 -21.04
N GLY A 600 21.22 -11.60 -22.28
CA GLY A 600 22.57 -11.83 -22.78
C GLY A 600 23.36 -12.78 -21.88
N GLU A 601 24.66 -12.54 -21.75
CA GLU A 601 25.55 -13.29 -20.85
C GLU A 601 25.45 -12.83 -19.39
N ALA A 602 24.66 -11.79 -19.07
CA ALA A 602 24.65 -11.19 -17.74
C ALA A 602 24.13 -12.16 -16.66
N VAL A 603 23.18 -13.02 -17.03
CA VAL A 603 22.62 -14.08 -16.16
C VAL A 603 23.23 -15.43 -16.55
N GLY A 604 23.00 -15.89 -17.80
CA GLY A 604 23.74 -17.00 -18.42
C GLY A 604 23.70 -18.37 -17.71
N THR A 605 22.76 -18.59 -16.77
CA THR A 605 22.71 -19.77 -15.90
C THR A 605 21.34 -20.44 -15.89
N VAL A 606 21.27 -21.72 -15.53
CA VAL A 606 19.99 -22.35 -15.17
C VAL A 606 19.42 -21.70 -13.91
N LEU A 607 18.10 -21.48 -13.88
CA LEU A 607 17.36 -20.91 -12.76
C LEU A 607 16.26 -21.89 -12.29
N ASN A 608 16.08 -22.06 -10.98
CA ASN A 608 14.91 -22.74 -10.42
C ASN A 608 13.66 -21.87 -10.61
N ARG A 609 12.51 -22.50 -10.90
CA ARG A 609 11.21 -21.84 -11.03
C ARG A 609 10.35 -22.09 -9.80
N TYR A 610 9.92 -21.04 -9.13
CA TYR A 610 8.93 -21.06 -8.06
C TYR A 610 7.63 -20.46 -8.58
N LEU A 611 6.51 -21.14 -8.31
CA LEU A 611 5.21 -20.78 -8.87
C LEU A 611 4.20 -20.58 -7.74
N PHE A 612 3.68 -19.36 -7.63
CA PHE A 612 2.60 -18.98 -6.73
C PHE A 612 1.28 -19.01 -7.52
N THR A 613 0.44 -19.99 -7.20
CA THR A 613 -0.91 -20.19 -7.73
C THR A 613 -1.85 -20.59 -6.62
N GLU A 614 -3.12 -20.16 -6.70
CA GLU A 614 -4.11 -20.39 -5.64
C GLU A 614 -4.26 -21.86 -5.24
N SER A 615 -4.28 -22.77 -6.22
CA SER A 615 -4.46 -24.21 -6.00
C SER A 615 -3.25 -24.94 -5.39
N ALA A 616 -2.09 -24.30 -5.33
CA ALA A 616 -0.83 -24.92 -4.92
C ALA A 616 -0.21 -24.24 -3.68
N LEU A 617 -0.95 -23.35 -3.00
CA LEU A 617 -0.45 -22.74 -1.78
C LEU A 617 -0.37 -23.78 -0.64
N PRO A 618 0.76 -23.87 0.07
CA PRO A 618 0.85 -24.66 1.29
C PRO A 618 -0.13 -24.17 2.35
N THR A 619 -0.40 -25.01 3.35
CA THR A 619 -1.27 -24.66 4.50
C THR A 619 -0.55 -24.72 5.84
N ASP A 620 0.66 -25.30 5.88
CA ASP A 620 1.46 -25.53 7.07
C ASP A 620 2.57 -24.48 7.28
N GLY A 621 2.61 -23.45 6.43
CA GLY A 621 3.60 -22.37 6.49
C GLY A 621 4.97 -22.75 5.92
N THR A 622 5.12 -23.92 5.30
CA THR A 622 6.30 -24.23 4.50
C THR A 622 6.36 -23.35 3.26
N MET A 623 7.53 -22.80 2.94
CA MET A 623 7.67 -21.96 1.74
C MET A 623 7.51 -22.77 0.47
N ILE A 624 6.98 -22.13 -0.58
CA ILE A 624 6.76 -22.74 -1.90
C ILE A 624 8.07 -23.34 -2.43
N ALA A 625 8.05 -24.64 -2.74
CA ALA A 625 9.19 -25.35 -3.32
C ALA A 625 9.38 -25.02 -4.80
N ALA A 626 10.58 -25.33 -5.33
CA ALA A 626 10.83 -25.21 -6.76
C ALA A 626 9.93 -26.18 -7.55
N SER A 627 9.25 -25.65 -8.55
CA SER A 627 8.33 -26.34 -9.46
C SER A 627 8.98 -26.79 -10.77
N GLY A 628 10.24 -26.42 -11.02
CA GLY A 628 10.97 -26.75 -12.24
C GLY A 628 12.25 -25.92 -12.39
N ARG A 629 12.86 -25.98 -13.57
CA ARG A 629 14.05 -25.20 -13.96
C ARG A 629 13.83 -24.54 -15.32
N VAL A 630 14.47 -23.40 -15.54
CA VAL A 630 14.48 -22.68 -16.83
C VAL A 630 15.94 -22.39 -17.19
N ALA A 631 16.34 -22.83 -18.38
CA ALA A 631 17.65 -22.54 -18.96
C ALA A 631 17.52 -21.48 -20.05
N PRO A 632 18.50 -20.58 -20.22
CA PRO A 632 18.50 -19.65 -21.33
C PRO A 632 18.84 -20.36 -22.64
N ALA A 633 18.19 -19.97 -23.74
CA ALA A 633 18.59 -20.30 -25.10
C ALA A 633 19.10 -19.03 -25.78
N ASP A 634 20.36 -19.02 -26.23
CA ASP A 634 21.01 -17.85 -26.84
C ASP A 634 20.87 -16.56 -25.99
N GLY A 635 20.97 -16.69 -24.66
CA GLY A 635 20.84 -15.57 -23.71
C GLY A 635 19.40 -15.13 -23.40
N VAL A 636 18.39 -15.86 -23.89
CA VAL A 636 16.96 -15.57 -23.69
C VAL A 636 16.31 -16.62 -22.79
N TYR A 637 15.63 -16.16 -21.73
CA TYR A 637 14.77 -17.01 -20.90
C TYR A 637 13.33 -16.95 -21.42
N SER A 638 12.80 -18.09 -21.87
CA SER A 638 11.41 -18.23 -22.31
C SER A 638 10.60 -19.04 -21.30
N PHE A 639 9.56 -18.47 -20.72
CA PHE A 639 8.70 -19.14 -19.74
C PHE A 639 7.28 -18.56 -19.70
N THR A 640 6.33 -19.37 -19.24
CA THR A 640 4.94 -18.94 -19.05
C THR A 640 4.70 -18.44 -17.62
N VAL A 641 3.82 -17.46 -17.51
CA VAL A 641 3.28 -16.93 -16.25
C VAL A 641 1.76 -17.12 -16.31
N PRO A 642 1.20 -18.13 -15.64
CA PRO A 642 -0.24 -18.40 -15.66
C PRO A 642 -1.10 -17.19 -15.28
N ALA A 643 -2.37 -17.21 -15.66
CA ALA A 643 -3.35 -16.20 -15.26
C ALA A 643 -3.39 -16.05 -13.73
N ASN A 644 -3.51 -14.82 -13.22
CA ASN A 644 -3.57 -14.53 -11.78
C ASN A 644 -2.51 -15.30 -10.97
N SER A 645 -1.24 -15.20 -11.37
CA SER A 645 -0.14 -15.94 -10.73
C SER A 645 1.11 -15.11 -10.57
N PHE A 646 2.06 -15.65 -9.83
CA PHE A 646 3.35 -15.03 -9.59
C PHE A 646 4.46 -16.07 -9.76
N VAL A 647 5.44 -15.78 -10.61
CA VAL A 647 6.61 -16.63 -10.89
C VAL A 647 7.88 -15.95 -10.40
N VAL A 648 8.74 -16.73 -9.75
CA VAL A 648 10.14 -16.37 -9.48
C VAL A 648 11.05 -17.38 -10.17
N LEU A 649 11.97 -16.91 -10.99
CA LEU A 649 13.13 -17.68 -11.43
C LEU A 649 14.32 -17.28 -10.56
N SER A 650 15.08 -18.20 -9.98
CA SER A 650 16.24 -17.84 -9.17
C SER A 650 17.35 -18.88 -9.16
N SER A 651 18.59 -18.41 -9.02
CA SER A 651 19.79 -19.22 -8.77
C SER A 651 20.21 -19.23 -7.29
N ILE A 652 19.47 -18.51 -6.43
CA ILE A 652 19.72 -18.49 -4.99
C ILE A 652 19.42 -19.89 -4.42
N GLY A 653 20.33 -20.40 -3.59
CA GLY A 653 20.25 -21.75 -3.03
C GLY A 653 20.65 -22.88 -3.98
N MET A 654 21.03 -22.59 -5.23
CA MET A 654 21.53 -23.60 -6.17
C MET A 654 23.04 -23.83 -5.99
N SER A 655 23.49 -25.08 -6.17
CA SER A 655 24.91 -25.39 -6.30
C SER A 655 25.49 -24.82 -7.60
N GLU A 656 26.81 -24.60 -7.67
CA GLU A 656 27.46 -24.17 -8.93
C GLU A 656 27.27 -25.19 -10.07
N GLN A 657 27.19 -26.48 -9.73
CA GLN A 657 26.94 -27.53 -10.71
C GLN A 657 25.51 -27.50 -11.27
N ASP A 658 24.52 -27.15 -10.45
CA ASP A 658 23.12 -27.06 -10.90
C ASP A 658 22.85 -25.84 -11.79
N MET A 659 23.76 -24.89 -11.82
CA MET A 659 23.69 -23.66 -12.62
C MET A 659 24.18 -23.83 -14.07
N THR A 660 24.93 -24.90 -14.36
CA THR A 660 25.52 -25.10 -15.70
C THR A 660 24.48 -25.46 -16.75
N VAL A 661 24.54 -24.83 -17.92
CA VAL A 661 23.59 -25.05 -19.02
C VAL A 661 23.77 -26.41 -19.71
N GLU A 662 24.93 -27.06 -19.60
CA GLU A 662 25.25 -28.35 -20.24
C GLU A 662 24.45 -29.56 -19.71
N THR A 663 23.69 -29.42 -18.61
CA THR A 663 22.93 -30.53 -17.99
C THR A 663 21.41 -30.48 -18.22
N ALA A 664 20.89 -29.47 -18.93
CA ALA A 664 19.45 -29.30 -19.13
C ALA A 664 18.94 -29.97 -20.42
N THR A 665 19.11 -31.29 -20.55
CA THR A 665 18.28 -32.10 -21.47
C THR A 665 17.10 -32.67 -20.69
N GLU A 666 15.88 -32.35 -21.14
CA GLU A 666 14.56 -32.82 -20.71
C GLU A 666 14.54 -33.90 -19.61
N THR A 667 14.10 -33.51 -18.40
CA THR A 667 13.45 -34.45 -17.49
C THR A 667 11.96 -34.15 -17.47
N ASP A 668 11.18 -35.04 -18.07
CA ASP A 668 9.72 -35.13 -17.95
C ASP A 668 9.28 -35.11 -16.47
N PRO A 669 8.04 -34.68 -16.16
CA PRO A 669 7.53 -34.68 -14.80
C PRO A 669 7.54 -36.10 -14.23
N ALA A 670 8.11 -36.26 -13.04
CA ALA A 670 8.13 -37.51 -12.31
C ALA A 670 6.71 -38.07 -12.15
N THR A 671 6.48 -39.23 -12.75
CA THR A 671 5.35 -40.12 -12.46
C THR A 671 5.35 -40.52 -10.98
N GLU A 672 4.15 -40.68 -10.44
CA GLU A 672 3.79 -41.05 -9.06
C GLU A 672 4.76 -41.98 -8.31
N PRO A 673 4.90 -41.83 -6.99
CA PRO A 673 5.75 -42.71 -6.20
C PRO A 673 5.17 -44.14 -6.14
N PRO A 674 6.02 -45.19 -6.09
CA PRO A 674 5.54 -46.56 -6.00
C PRO A 674 4.97 -46.84 -4.61
N VAL A 675 3.79 -47.47 -4.59
CA VAL A 675 3.17 -48.03 -3.39
C VAL A 675 4.05 -49.15 -2.85
N SER A 676 4.74 -48.89 -1.73
CA SER A 676 5.44 -49.90 -0.95
C SER A 676 4.44 -50.63 -0.06
N ALA A 677 4.08 -51.85 -0.45
CA ALA A 677 3.40 -52.80 0.41
C ALA A 677 4.39 -53.36 1.43
N THR A 678 4.17 -53.03 2.71
CA THR A 678 4.74 -53.76 3.84
C THR A 678 3.61 -53.98 4.84
N GLU A 679 3.16 -55.24 4.92
CA GLU A 679 2.37 -55.75 6.04
C GLU A 679 3.14 -55.54 7.36
N PRO A 680 2.40 -55.44 8.46
CA PRO A 680 2.84 -56.20 9.62
C PRO A 680 1.73 -57.07 10.22
N GLU A 681 2.24 -58.13 10.83
CA GLU A 681 1.60 -59.29 11.41
C GLU A 681 0.62 -58.96 12.56
N THR A 682 -0.32 -59.89 12.70
CA THR A 682 -1.29 -60.09 13.78
C THR A 682 -0.66 -60.32 15.16
N ALA A 683 -1.28 -59.78 16.21
CA ALA A 683 -1.67 -60.54 17.42
C ALA A 683 -2.46 -59.66 18.43
N ASP A 684 -3.68 -60.12 18.77
CA ASP A 684 -4.27 -60.29 20.11
C ASP A 684 -4.20 -59.13 21.16
N SER A 685 -5.23 -58.75 21.93
CA SER A 685 -6.52 -59.38 22.27
C SER A 685 -7.31 -58.51 23.30
N VAL A 686 -8.60 -58.85 23.49
CA VAL A 686 -9.50 -58.66 24.68
C VAL A 686 -10.20 -57.28 24.84
N SER A 687 -11.47 -57.16 24.43
CA SER A 687 -12.75 -57.20 25.23
C SER A 687 -13.04 -55.87 25.97
N ASP A 688 -14.26 -55.32 26.06
CA ASP A 688 -15.57 -55.96 26.18
C ASP A 688 -16.74 -54.96 25.95
N THR A 689 -17.92 -55.56 25.72
CA THR A 689 -19.30 -55.09 25.97
C THR A 689 -20.03 -54.13 25.02
N ALA A 690 -21.21 -54.64 24.64
CA ALA A 690 -22.21 -54.13 23.73
C ALA A 690 -23.27 -53.26 24.42
N THR A 691 -24.04 -52.51 23.63
CA THR A 691 -25.51 -52.52 23.68
C THR A 691 -26.13 -51.86 22.44
N GLU A 692 -27.02 -52.60 21.79
CA GLU A 692 -28.00 -52.14 20.79
C GLU A 692 -28.94 -51.07 21.44
N ALA A 693 -29.67 -50.19 20.76
CA ALA A 693 -30.49 -50.38 19.57
C ALA A 693 -31.08 -49.03 19.05
N THR A 694 -31.69 -49.14 17.85
CA THR A 694 -32.78 -48.32 17.26
C THR A 694 -32.44 -47.23 16.23
N SER A 695 -32.40 -47.73 14.99
CA SER A 695 -32.93 -47.18 13.73
C SER A 695 -33.84 -45.95 13.74
N GLY A 696 -33.56 -45.03 12.81
CA GLY A 696 -34.54 -44.04 12.32
C GLY A 696 -34.07 -43.23 11.11
N GLY A 697 -34.44 -43.67 9.90
CA GLY A 697 -35.01 -42.77 8.88
C GLY A 697 -34.09 -41.92 7.98
N CYS A 698 -33.61 -42.56 6.92
CA CYS A 698 -33.32 -42.08 5.57
C CYS A 698 -33.82 -40.70 5.06
N LYS A 699 -32.94 -40.12 4.21
CA LYS A 699 -33.18 -39.51 2.87
C LYS A 699 -33.48 -38.01 2.77
N SER A 700 -32.44 -37.32 2.32
CA SER A 700 -32.46 -36.08 1.54
C SER A 700 -33.05 -36.30 0.14
N SER A 701 -33.94 -35.40 -0.29
CA SER A 701 -34.30 -35.22 -1.70
C SER A 701 -34.58 -33.75 -2.02
N PHE A 702 -34.12 -33.37 -3.21
CA PHE A 702 -34.17 -32.07 -3.86
C PHE A 702 -35.58 -31.52 -4.18
N ALA A 703 -35.56 -30.19 -4.43
CA ALA A 703 -36.41 -29.37 -5.31
C ALA A 703 -37.65 -28.66 -4.72
N GLY A 704 -37.74 -27.35 -5.00
CA GLY A 704 -39.00 -26.59 -4.97
C GLY A 704 -38.85 -25.10 -4.68
N ALA A 705 -39.19 -24.27 -5.66
CA ALA A 705 -39.07 -22.82 -5.66
C ALA A 705 -40.21 -22.06 -4.93
N ALA A 706 -39.90 -20.79 -4.65
CA ALA A 706 -40.73 -19.59 -4.70
C ALA A 706 -41.52 -19.10 -3.46
N VAL A 707 -41.48 -17.76 -3.34
CA VAL A 707 -42.55 -16.79 -3.01
C VAL A 707 -42.28 -15.89 -1.78
N ILE A 708 -42.17 -14.59 -2.10
CA ILE A 708 -42.19 -13.40 -1.24
C ILE A 708 -43.62 -13.16 -0.71
N PRO A 709 -43.77 -12.56 0.49
CA PRO A 709 -44.84 -11.60 0.69
C PRO A 709 -44.34 -10.25 1.22
N ALA A 710 -44.84 -9.19 0.58
CA ALA A 710 -44.90 -7.82 1.08
C ALA A 710 -46.24 -7.59 1.78
N LEU A 711 -46.33 -6.61 2.71
CA LEU A 711 -47.43 -5.63 2.82
C LEU A 711 -47.12 -4.63 3.97
N LEU A 712 -47.01 -3.32 3.67
CA LEU A 712 -47.92 -2.19 4.01
C LEU A 712 -47.89 -1.76 5.51
N THR A 713 -47.78 -0.49 5.92
CA THR A 713 -48.58 0.72 5.59
C THR A 713 -47.93 2.03 6.11
N THR A 714 -47.95 3.06 5.25
CA THR A 714 -48.26 4.52 5.44
C THR A 714 -48.33 5.20 6.83
N VAL A 715 -47.84 6.45 6.91
CA VAL A 715 -48.48 7.77 7.26
C VAL A 715 -47.31 8.79 7.33
N GLY A 716 -47.29 10.03 6.80
CA GLY A 716 -48.29 11.07 6.57
C GLY A 716 -47.92 12.31 7.40
N ALA A 717 -47.69 13.44 6.73
CA ALA A 717 -47.15 14.71 7.26
C ALA A 717 -48.04 15.45 8.27
N GLY A 718 -47.46 16.35 9.08
CA GLY A 718 -48.21 17.30 9.90
C GLY A 718 -47.36 18.31 10.67
N VAL A 719 -47.58 19.60 10.37
CA VAL A 719 -46.91 20.82 10.85
C VAL A 719 -47.43 21.26 12.24
N ALA A 720 -46.59 21.95 13.03
CA ALA A 720 -46.87 23.22 13.76
C ALA A 720 -46.41 23.28 15.24
N ALA A 721 -45.58 24.31 15.48
CA ALA A 721 -45.44 25.20 16.64
C ALA A 721 -46.07 24.85 18.01
N GLY A 722 -45.28 25.01 19.09
CA GLY A 722 -45.82 25.18 20.44
C GLY A 722 -44.76 25.36 21.53
N LYS A 723 -44.57 26.61 21.98
CA LYS A 723 -43.80 27.00 23.19
C LYS A 723 -44.31 26.32 24.47
N ARG A 724 -43.39 26.00 25.40
CA ARG A 724 -43.47 26.03 26.90
C ARG A 724 -42.48 24.97 27.46
N LYS A 725 -41.80 25.08 28.60
CA LYS A 725 -41.56 26.11 29.63
C LYS A 725 -40.49 25.48 30.55
N LYS A 726 -39.61 26.30 31.12
CA LYS A 726 -38.67 25.97 32.20
C LYS A 726 -39.32 25.27 33.41
N ALA A 727 -38.59 24.31 34.00
CA ALA A 727 -38.28 24.12 35.43
C ALA A 727 -37.18 23.04 35.50
N ARG A 728 -35.91 23.29 35.88
CA ARG A 728 -35.36 23.56 37.22
C ARG A 728 -35.76 22.49 38.26
N ASP A 729 -34.82 21.62 38.64
CA ASP A 729 -34.15 21.58 39.95
C ASP A 729 -33.22 20.34 40.00
N ASN A 730 -31.91 20.56 40.15
CA ASN A 730 -31.09 20.28 41.36
C ASN A 730 -30.94 18.79 41.71
N ALA A 731 -29.81 18.20 41.30
CA ALA A 731 -28.79 17.58 42.17
C ALA A 731 -27.54 17.30 41.32
#